data_AF-A0AAV5VAQ9-F1
#
_entry.id   AF-A0AAV5VAQ9-F1
#
_cell.length_a   1.000
_cell.length_b   1.000
_cell.length_c   1.000
_cell.angle_alpha   90.00
_cell.angle_beta   90.00
_cell.angle_gamma   90.00
#
_symmetry.space_group_name_H-M   'P 1'
#
loop_
_entity.id
_entity.type
_entity.pdbx_description
1 polymer ?
#
loop_
_entity_poly.entity_id
_entity_poly.type
_entity_poly.pdbx_seq_one_letter_code
_entity_poly.pdbx_strand_id
1 'polypeptide(L)'
;MKSGQKPEVKKWKGKKKVKTLADKKAKGLHMNRIDRKKFAKEGAKKSFDDQIKKAVKHQLEELEERSVSSMSESSFGSQPPPKKKRVSFSSALEHHKLFDKKDMSLEIKASTASPGRSILSLKKKGDKKKEKKVKKVLKMEVDEDKEEDDEKMEEDQNEKENEGEEEDEEEEKEEKMIIKKKTKIQVPKSIKEQLMNLPRKERKALIKELALKRKPNQALADSCKAEWEIIRSGKTKKDAKEESVNKLIKMVKGKLKNLVYSHDTSRVIECLYKEKKAEIRHMIYDELFPEIVKMAKSKYARFFVTKMIKYGTKFQREQIMGAFRGHCVSMFRVSCAADVLELVFNDYASQQQRWDILSEFYGKEFVLFRTEQSRSLDQIINAEPSKKKGIVKHIEEVVNDVVGKTTLKTSLAHKLMLDLMTYGDKEQQANLVDSIKDKLPEFIHTPDGSELAMRVVWNTSAKDRKLIVKNFKDLAVKAATDVHGCRTLMAIFDCVDDTVLVNKFITQELANNVGKVCDSKYGIRTAHYLVHPRDGRVMRKHVYDTLAKGDRNEHSMKPMQSRYAELFNCFAPGIFTWMAANMEKLVFEQVETANLVLAALEPAGQKYERFERKVDPELRLACYEALAELAKKDFTPCSEENPHIAEHKWANFVVSRLLKFDGSLPEAERLSTQLAKVPSECLESWVGCNKGSFVLVRMFENGSEETKKKVKSAVNLKRCQGSSAAGAKQLVKLLS
;
A
#
# COMPACT_ATOMS: atom_id res chain seq x y z
N MET A 1 -49.06 63.78 25.97
CA MET A 1 -47.87 63.90 26.85
C MET A 1 -46.88 62.79 26.50
N LYS A 2 -45.62 63.18 26.24
CA LYS A 2 -44.33 62.46 26.25
C LYS A 2 -44.30 60.91 26.20
N SER A 3 -43.63 60.38 25.18
CA SER A 3 -42.38 59.57 25.25
C SER A 3 -42.28 58.77 23.93
N GLY A 4 -41.21 58.73 23.14
CA GLY A 4 -39.81 59.04 23.40
C GLY A 4 -39.00 57.76 23.29
N GLN A 5 -38.63 57.32 22.07
CA GLN A 5 -37.48 56.43 21.82
C GLN A 5 -37.07 56.49 20.34
N LYS A 6 -35.92 57.10 20.06
CA LYS A 6 -35.17 56.93 18.81
C LYS A 6 -34.41 55.59 18.90
N PRO A 7 -34.40 54.74 17.87
CA PRO A 7 -33.40 53.68 17.77
C PRO A 7 -32.10 54.25 17.19
N GLU A 8 -30.99 53.94 17.87
CA GLU A 8 -29.62 54.23 17.44
C GLU A 8 -29.30 53.69 16.05
N VAL A 9 -28.86 54.55 15.13
CA VAL A 9 -28.22 54.11 13.90
C VAL A 9 -26.76 53.77 14.20
N LYS A 10 -26.49 52.49 14.53
CA LYS A 10 -25.12 51.94 14.55
C LYS A 10 -24.55 51.97 13.12
N LYS A 11 -23.67 52.95 12.84
CA LYS A 11 -22.83 52.97 11.63
C LYS A 11 -21.84 51.81 11.68
N TRP A 12 -22.16 50.70 11.02
CA TRP A 12 -21.23 49.59 10.85
C TRP A 12 -20.23 49.91 9.73
N LYS A 13 -19.06 50.45 10.08
CA LYS A 13 -17.91 50.55 9.19
C LYS A 13 -17.15 49.23 9.21
N GLY A 14 -17.42 48.36 8.23
CA GLY A 14 -16.61 47.17 7.96
C GLY A 14 -16.73 46.75 6.50
N LYS A 15 -15.66 46.92 5.70
CA LYS A 15 -15.59 46.43 4.32
C LYS A 15 -15.68 44.90 4.33
N LYS A 16 -16.86 44.32 4.13
CA LYS A 16 -17.04 42.86 4.00
C LYS A 16 -16.38 42.39 2.69
N LYS A 17 -15.30 41.63 2.78
CA LYS A 17 -14.65 40.96 1.64
C LYS A 17 -15.66 40.02 0.96
N VAL A 18 -15.92 40.22 -0.33
CA VAL A 18 -16.69 39.31 -1.18
C VAL A 18 -15.69 38.43 -1.93
N LYS A 19 -15.69 37.11 -1.66
CA LYS A 19 -14.73 36.17 -2.25
C LYS A 19 -15.23 35.56 -3.57
N THR A 20 -16.55 35.46 -3.76
CA THR A 20 -17.14 34.86 -4.98
C THR A 20 -18.34 35.67 -5.51
N LEU A 21 -18.68 35.47 -6.80
CA LEU A 21 -19.88 36.06 -7.42
C LEU A 21 -21.17 35.53 -6.78
N ALA A 22 -21.16 34.29 -6.30
CA ALA A 22 -22.26 33.69 -5.53
C ALA A 22 -22.45 34.39 -4.17
N ASP A 23 -21.37 34.70 -3.46
CA ASP A 23 -21.45 35.49 -2.21
C ASP A 23 -21.99 36.90 -2.44
N LYS A 24 -21.66 37.51 -3.58
CA LYS A 24 -22.14 38.84 -3.95
C LYS A 24 -23.67 38.84 -4.14
N LYS A 25 -24.19 37.79 -4.80
CA LYS A 25 -25.63 37.57 -5.00
C LYS A 25 -26.35 37.22 -3.69
N ALA A 26 -25.79 36.30 -2.90
CA ALA A 26 -26.37 35.88 -1.62
C ALA A 26 -26.45 37.02 -0.59
N LYS A 27 -25.54 38.00 -0.67
CA LYS A 27 -25.52 39.20 0.19
C LYS A 27 -26.31 40.39 -0.38
N GLY A 28 -27.04 40.22 -1.48
CA GLY A 28 -27.90 41.25 -2.07
C GLY A 28 -27.16 42.45 -2.66
N LEU A 29 -25.86 42.35 -2.94
CA LEU A 29 -25.08 43.45 -3.55
C LEU A 29 -25.36 43.57 -5.05
N HIS A 30 -25.37 44.81 -5.56
CA HIS A 30 -25.62 45.09 -6.97
C HIS A 30 -24.59 44.37 -7.89
N MET A 31 -25.10 43.58 -8.82
CA MET A 31 -24.29 42.89 -9.85
C MET A 31 -24.32 43.67 -11.16
N ASN A 32 -23.14 44.12 -11.59
CA ASN A 32 -22.97 44.81 -12.87
C ASN A 32 -23.18 43.84 -14.04
N ARG A 33 -23.35 44.37 -15.26
CA ARG A 33 -23.62 43.60 -16.48
C ARG A 33 -22.60 42.49 -16.77
N ILE A 34 -21.32 42.70 -16.42
CA ILE A 34 -20.25 41.71 -16.58
C ILE A 34 -20.39 40.58 -15.55
N ASP A 35 -20.72 40.91 -14.30
CA ASP A 35 -20.93 39.95 -13.21
C ASP A 35 -22.10 39.02 -13.51
N ARG A 36 -23.20 39.57 -14.05
CA ARG A 36 -24.38 38.78 -14.47
C ARG A 36 -24.03 37.80 -15.59
N LYS A 37 -23.23 38.21 -16.59
CA LYS A 37 -22.76 37.32 -17.67
C LYS A 37 -21.83 36.22 -17.15
N LYS A 38 -20.94 36.51 -16.21
CA LYS A 38 -20.05 35.50 -15.60
C LYS A 38 -20.83 34.50 -14.76
N PHE A 39 -21.77 34.97 -13.94
CA PHE A 39 -22.62 34.10 -13.12
C PHE A 39 -23.51 33.18 -13.97
N ALA A 40 -24.06 33.69 -15.08
CA ALA A 40 -24.82 32.86 -16.02
C ALA A 40 -23.94 31.78 -16.69
N LYS A 41 -22.69 32.10 -17.05
CA LYS A 41 -21.73 31.12 -17.58
C LYS A 41 -21.33 30.06 -16.54
N GLU A 42 -21.14 30.45 -15.28
CA GLU A 42 -20.87 29.51 -14.19
C GLU A 42 -22.06 28.58 -13.92
N GLY A 43 -23.30 29.11 -13.96
CA GLY A 43 -24.51 28.30 -13.86
C GLY A 43 -24.67 27.31 -15.01
N ALA A 44 -24.41 27.75 -16.25
CA ALA A 44 -24.44 26.88 -17.43
C ALA A 44 -23.37 25.78 -17.35
N LYS A 45 -22.16 26.11 -16.86
CA LYS A 45 -21.09 25.12 -16.67
C LYS A 45 -21.44 24.08 -15.60
N LYS A 46 -22.02 24.50 -14.47
CA LYS A 46 -22.49 23.56 -13.43
C LYS A 46 -23.59 22.63 -13.96
N SER A 47 -24.56 23.16 -14.69
CA SER A 47 -25.63 22.36 -15.32
C SER A 47 -25.05 21.31 -16.29
N PHE A 48 -24.06 21.70 -17.09
CA PHE A 48 -23.37 20.79 -18.00
C PHE A 48 -22.56 19.71 -17.26
N ASP A 49 -21.84 20.07 -16.20
CA ASP A 49 -21.09 19.12 -15.37
C ASP A 49 -22.03 18.12 -14.66
N ASP A 50 -23.21 18.56 -14.22
CA ASP A 50 -24.21 17.69 -13.60
C ASP A 50 -24.88 16.76 -14.62
N GLN A 51 -25.11 17.22 -15.86
CA GLN A 51 -25.55 16.36 -16.96
C GLN A 51 -24.52 15.27 -17.28
N ILE A 52 -23.23 15.61 -17.31
CA ILE A 52 -22.15 14.63 -17.51
C ILE A 52 -22.13 13.60 -16.39
N LYS A 53 -22.21 14.03 -15.12
CA LYS A 53 -22.24 13.10 -13.99
C LYS A 53 -23.43 12.15 -14.04
N LYS A 54 -24.61 12.66 -14.41
CA LYS A 54 -25.82 11.83 -14.55
C LYS A 54 -25.67 10.81 -15.70
N ALA A 55 -25.10 11.22 -16.84
CA ALA A 55 -24.81 10.32 -17.95
C ALA A 55 -23.77 9.24 -17.59
N VAL A 56 -22.72 9.59 -16.85
CA VAL A 56 -21.71 8.63 -16.38
C VAL A 56 -22.31 7.63 -15.38
N LYS A 57 -23.18 8.10 -14.47
CA LYS A 57 -23.88 7.22 -13.52
C LYS A 57 -24.78 6.20 -14.25
N HIS A 58 -25.56 6.67 -15.22
CA HIS A 58 -26.41 5.80 -16.04
C HIS A 58 -25.59 4.77 -16.83
N GLN A 59 -24.45 5.16 -17.41
CA GLN A 59 -23.57 4.21 -18.10
C GLN A 59 -22.93 3.18 -17.17
N LEU A 60 -22.71 3.52 -15.90
CA LEU A 60 -22.22 2.58 -14.89
C LEU A 60 -23.31 1.58 -14.50
N GLU A 61 -24.55 2.05 -14.30
CA GLU A 61 -25.72 1.19 -14.02
C GLU A 61 -26.00 0.24 -15.19
N GLU A 62 -25.99 0.71 -16.45
CA GLU A 62 -26.14 -0.16 -17.64
C GLU A 62 -25.02 -1.22 -17.76
N LEU A 63 -23.80 -0.89 -17.32
CA LEU A 63 -22.67 -1.83 -17.34
C LEU A 63 -22.78 -2.88 -16.22
N GLU A 64 -23.37 -2.51 -15.08
CA GLU A 64 -23.68 -3.43 -13.99
C GLU A 64 -24.80 -4.39 -14.40
N GLU A 65 -25.90 -3.90 -14.98
CA GLU A 65 -27.01 -4.73 -15.46
C GLU A 65 -26.58 -5.72 -16.55
N ARG A 66 -25.73 -5.29 -17.49
CA ARG A 66 -25.15 -6.19 -18.52
C ARG A 66 -24.20 -7.25 -17.95
N SER A 67 -23.63 -7.03 -16.76
CA SER A 67 -22.77 -8.01 -16.11
C SER A 67 -23.55 -9.09 -15.36
N VAL A 68 -24.79 -8.81 -14.95
CA VAL A 68 -25.66 -9.75 -14.23
C VAL A 68 -26.39 -10.68 -15.20
N SER A 69 -26.72 -10.22 -16.41
CA SER A 69 -27.39 -11.02 -17.45
C SER A 69 -26.53 -12.14 -18.06
N SER A 70 -25.20 -12.18 -17.84
CA SER A 70 -24.31 -13.16 -18.50
C SER A 70 -23.92 -14.36 -17.63
N MET A 71 -24.64 -14.63 -16.52
CA MET A 71 -24.34 -15.76 -15.62
C MET A 71 -25.47 -16.80 -15.58
N SER A 72 -25.86 -17.31 -16.76
CA SER A 72 -26.49 -18.62 -16.91
C SER A 72 -26.11 -19.24 -18.25
N GLU A 73 -25.59 -20.49 -18.18
CA GLU A 73 -25.32 -21.46 -19.27
C GLU A 73 -23.91 -21.54 -19.92
N SER A 74 -23.17 -22.56 -19.44
CA SER A 74 -22.34 -23.55 -20.19
C SER A 74 -20.89 -23.25 -20.69
N SER A 75 -20.00 -24.17 -20.27
CA SER A 75 -18.93 -24.91 -20.97
C SER A 75 -17.88 -24.26 -21.91
N PHE A 76 -16.61 -24.61 -21.65
CA PHE A 76 -15.44 -24.67 -22.55
C PHE A 76 -14.96 -23.42 -23.33
N GLY A 77 -13.72 -22.99 -23.02
CA GLY A 77 -12.79 -22.44 -24.01
C GLY A 77 -12.81 -20.92 -24.25
N SER A 78 -11.64 -20.29 -24.03
CA SER A 78 -11.23 -18.94 -24.46
C SER A 78 -11.65 -17.75 -23.58
N GLN A 79 -10.68 -17.23 -22.80
CA GLN A 79 -10.86 -15.98 -22.04
C GLN A 79 -10.77 -14.72 -22.93
N PRO A 80 -11.65 -13.72 -22.73
CA PRO A 80 -11.49 -12.40 -23.33
C PRO A 80 -10.39 -11.58 -22.63
N PRO A 81 -9.80 -10.57 -23.29
CA PRO A 81 -8.57 -9.90 -22.83
C PRO A 81 -8.79 -9.06 -21.55
N PRO A 82 -7.75 -8.88 -20.70
CA PRO A 82 -7.90 -8.21 -19.41
C PRO A 82 -8.21 -6.71 -19.57
N LYS A 83 -9.33 -6.27 -18.97
CA LYS A 83 -9.72 -4.86 -18.84
C LYS A 83 -8.69 -4.12 -17.96
N LYS A 84 -8.05 -3.10 -18.53
CA LYS A 84 -7.06 -2.25 -17.85
C LYS A 84 -7.73 -1.38 -16.77
N LYS A 85 -7.47 -1.64 -15.49
CA LYS A 85 -7.75 -0.69 -14.41
C LYS A 85 -6.73 0.47 -14.46
N ARG A 86 -7.25 1.68 -14.60
CA ARG A 86 -6.51 2.95 -14.61
C ARG A 86 -6.36 3.43 -13.17
N VAL A 87 -5.17 3.26 -12.60
CA VAL A 87 -4.79 3.89 -11.32
C VAL A 87 -4.67 5.41 -11.53
N SER A 88 -5.46 6.17 -10.78
CA SER A 88 -5.44 7.63 -10.74
C SER A 88 -4.29 8.11 -9.86
N PHE A 89 -3.18 8.51 -10.48
CA PHE A 89 -2.18 9.40 -9.87
C PHE A 89 -2.16 10.69 -10.68
N SER A 90 -2.88 11.73 -10.22
CA SER A 90 -2.56 13.15 -10.46
C SER A 90 -3.71 14.06 -10.05
N SER A 91 -3.65 14.66 -8.86
CA SER A 91 -4.41 15.88 -8.54
C SER A 91 -3.63 16.88 -7.69
N ALA A 92 -2.30 16.72 -7.54
CA ALA A 92 -1.47 17.63 -6.74
C ALA A 92 -0.20 18.10 -7.48
N LEU A 93 -0.33 18.52 -8.74
CA LEU A 93 0.80 19.09 -9.49
C LEU A 93 0.35 20.10 -10.55
N GLU A 94 -0.42 21.10 -10.13
CA GLU A 94 -0.70 22.29 -10.94
C GLU A 94 -0.56 23.55 -10.09
N HIS A 95 0.67 24.08 -10.01
CA HIS A 95 0.96 25.53 -9.95
C HIS A 95 2.46 25.73 -10.17
N HIS A 96 2.91 25.73 -11.43
CA HIS A 96 4.21 26.29 -11.77
C HIS A 96 4.00 27.64 -12.45
N LYS A 97 4.26 28.73 -11.72
CA LYS A 97 4.36 30.07 -12.30
C LYS A 97 5.58 30.13 -13.22
N LEU A 98 5.37 30.68 -14.41
CA LEU A 98 6.42 31.14 -15.30
C LEU A 98 7.24 32.24 -14.60
N PHE A 99 8.57 32.14 -14.65
CA PHE A 99 9.46 33.27 -14.44
C PHE A 99 10.47 33.35 -15.57
N ASP A 100 10.58 34.56 -16.10
CA ASP A 100 11.33 34.96 -17.27
C ASP A 100 12.85 34.98 -17.07
N LYS A 101 13.53 35.05 -18.21
CA LYS A 101 14.98 35.05 -18.48
C LYS A 101 15.80 36.03 -17.62
N LYS A 102 16.95 35.56 -17.09
CA LYS A 102 18.35 35.99 -17.40
C LYS A 102 19.30 35.55 -16.27
N ASP A 103 20.41 34.92 -16.66
CA ASP A 103 21.78 35.05 -16.09
C ASP A 103 22.58 33.75 -16.22
N MET A 104 23.53 33.76 -17.16
CA MET A 104 24.51 32.70 -17.39
C MET A 104 25.88 33.23 -16.95
N SER A 105 26.32 32.90 -15.73
CA SER A 105 27.70 33.10 -15.27
C SER A 105 28.32 31.76 -14.82
N LEU A 106 29.34 31.32 -15.54
CA LEU A 106 30.13 30.11 -15.29
C LEU A 106 31.44 30.47 -14.59
N GLU A 107 31.83 29.72 -13.56
CA GLU A 107 33.14 29.81 -12.91
C GLU A 107 34.00 28.59 -13.23
N ILE A 108 35.27 28.81 -13.57
CA ILE A 108 36.23 27.78 -14.01
C ILE A 108 37.38 27.68 -13.01
N LYS A 109 37.55 26.54 -12.32
CA LYS A 109 38.73 26.25 -11.45
C LYS A 109 39.63 25.18 -12.07
N ALA A 110 40.94 25.26 -11.80
CA ALA A 110 41.96 24.42 -12.43
C ALA A 110 42.07 23.12 -11.64
N SER A 111 42.30 21.99 -12.32
CA SER A 111 42.73 20.75 -11.69
C SER A 111 44.20 20.90 -11.24
N THR A 112 44.56 20.42 -10.06
CA THR A 112 45.92 20.54 -9.52
C THR A 112 46.85 19.39 -9.91
N ALA A 113 46.39 18.34 -10.60
CA ALA A 113 47.28 17.23 -11.00
C ALA A 113 48.21 17.60 -12.17
N SER A 114 49.49 17.21 -12.08
CA SER A 114 50.48 17.34 -13.17
C SER A 114 50.36 16.20 -14.19
N PRO A 115 50.80 16.37 -15.45
CA PRO A 115 50.57 15.39 -16.51
C PRO A 115 51.47 14.17 -16.34
N GLY A 116 50.88 12.96 -16.37
CA GLY A 116 51.61 11.69 -16.53
C GLY A 116 51.90 10.89 -15.25
N ARG A 117 50.87 10.31 -14.60
CA ARG A 117 50.95 9.03 -13.86
C ARG A 117 49.55 8.52 -13.47
N SER A 118 49.41 7.19 -13.42
CA SER A 118 48.20 6.37 -13.34
C SER A 118 47.27 6.61 -12.14
N ILE A 119 45.96 6.48 -12.36
CA ILE A 119 44.93 6.45 -11.30
C ILE A 119 44.79 5.01 -10.79
N LEU A 120 45.57 4.64 -9.78
CA LEU A 120 45.29 3.51 -8.88
C LEU A 120 45.85 3.83 -7.48
N SER A 121 45.01 3.56 -6.47
CA SER A 121 45.22 3.68 -5.02
C SER A 121 45.01 5.06 -4.36
N LEU A 122 44.09 5.07 -3.39
CA LEU A 122 43.88 6.11 -2.38
C LEU A 122 44.54 5.63 -1.09
N LYS A 123 45.47 6.42 -0.53
CA LYS A 123 45.87 6.30 0.89
C LYS A 123 45.80 7.68 1.56
N LYS A 124 45.30 7.67 2.80
CA LYS A 124 44.94 8.79 3.69
C LYS A 124 46.15 9.52 4.32
N LYS A 125 45.81 10.68 4.92
CA LYS A 125 46.50 11.52 5.93
C LYS A 125 47.33 12.67 5.34
N GLY A 126 47.39 13.87 5.92
CA GLY A 126 46.94 14.37 7.22
C GLY A 126 47.09 15.90 7.32
N ASP A 127 46.87 16.39 8.53
CA ASP A 127 46.76 17.78 9.01
C ASP A 127 47.73 18.85 8.48
N LYS A 128 47.28 20.11 8.46
CA LYS A 128 47.82 21.15 9.38
C LYS A 128 47.07 22.50 9.34
N LYS A 129 46.87 23.00 10.57
CA LYS A 129 46.33 24.29 11.02
C LYS A 129 47.02 25.53 10.42
N LYS A 130 46.28 26.65 10.37
CA LYS A 130 46.83 28.00 10.59
C LYS A 130 45.89 28.83 11.47
N GLU A 131 46.45 29.33 12.56
CA GLU A 131 45.88 30.24 13.55
C GLU A 131 45.82 31.69 13.05
N LYS A 132 44.92 32.51 13.63
CA LYS A 132 45.30 33.65 14.49
C LYS A 132 44.09 34.35 15.14
N LYS A 133 44.14 34.39 16.48
CA LYS A 133 43.83 35.46 17.47
C LYS A 133 42.39 36.04 17.51
N VAL A 134 41.79 36.30 18.68
CA VAL A 134 42.12 37.39 19.62
C VAL A 134 41.36 37.26 20.99
N LYS A 135 42.08 37.59 22.09
CA LYS A 135 41.73 38.13 23.45
C LYS A 135 40.96 37.32 24.54
N LYS A 136 41.79 36.75 25.44
CA LYS A 136 41.96 36.98 26.91
C LYS A 136 40.91 37.81 27.70
N VAL A 137 40.37 37.21 28.78
CA VAL A 137 40.20 37.81 30.13
C VAL A 137 40.48 36.71 31.17
N LEU A 138 41.20 37.09 32.23
CA LEU A 138 41.68 36.27 33.37
C LEU A 138 40.69 36.30 34.55
N LYS A 139 40.66 35.24 35.37
CA LYS A 139 40.87 35.34 36.83
C LYS A 139 41.24 33.99 37.47
N MET A 140 42.12 34.08 38.46
CA MET A 140 42.82 33.05 39.24
C MET A 140 42.15 32.81 40.60
N GLU A 141 42.58 31.73 41.29
CA GLU A 141 42.85 31.50 42.74
C GLU A 141 42.65 29.97 43.00
N VAL A 142 43.60 29.08 43.32
CA VAL A 142 44.81 28.95 44.20
C VAL A 142 44.51 28.35 45.60
N ASP A 143 45.44 27.48 46.02
CA ASP A 143 45.73 26.82 47.34
C ASP A 143 45.36 25.33 47.48
N GLU A 144 46.32 24.37 47.52
CA GLU A 144 47.37 23.98 48.54
C GLU A 144 46.72 23.13 49.68
N ASP A 145 47.19 21.96 50.16
CA ASP A 145 48.51 21.33 50.45
C ASP A 145 48.36 19.77 50.56
N LYS A 146 49.28 18.94 50.04
CA LYS A 146 50.40 18.14 50.66
C LYS A 146 50.06 17.01 51.66
N GLU A 147 50.49 15.78 51.35
CA GLU A 147 51.56 15.02 52.03
C GLU A 147 51.95 13.71 51.27
N GLU A 148 53.26 13.40 51.30
CA GLU A 148 54.05 12.33 50.65
C GLU A 148 53.97 11.00 51.47
N ASP A 149 54.34 9.76 51.07
CA ASP A 149 55.42 9.27 50.20
C ASP A 149 55.27 7.74 49.89
N ASP A 150 55.67 7.34 48.68
CA ASP A 150 56.45 6.13 48.24
C ASP A 150 55.99 4.65 48.52
N GLU A 151 56.06 3.62 47.64
CA GLU A 151 56.64 3.38 46.29
C GLU A 151 55.89 2.25 45.49
N LYS A 152 55.71 2.45 44.17
CA LYS A 152 55.82 1.56 42.95
C LYS A 152 55.17 0.14 42.93
N MET A 153 54.57 -0.41 41.85
CA MET A 153 54.50 -0.10 40.41
C MET A 153 53.43 -1.00 39.72
N GLU A 154 52.93 -0.52 38.57
CA GLU A 154 52.18 -1.19 37.46
C GLU A 154 50.64 -1.13 37.41
N GLU A 155 50.15 -0.73 36.23
CA GLU A 155 48.95 0.09 35.96
C GLU A 155 47.62 -0.66 35.85
N ASP A 156 46.57 0.09 36.20
CA ASP A 156 45.22 -0.33 36.58
C ASP A 156 44.21 -0.42 35.43
N GLN A 157 43.17 -1.20 35.66
CA GLN A 157 41.93 -1.25 34.89
C GLN A 157 40.91 -0.22 35.42
N ASN A 158 40.02 0.29 34.55
CA ASN A 158 38.60 0.68 34.79
C ASN A 158 38.25 1.57 36.02
N GLU A 159 37.43 2.63 36.00
CA GLU A 159 36.09 2.80 35.40
C GLU A 159 35.46 4.12 35.95
N LYS A 160 34.45 4.67 35.24
CA LYS A 160 33.29 5.50 35.73
C LYS A 160 33.58 6.95 36.17
N GLU A 161 32.70 7.95 36.00
CA GLU A 161 31.27 8.09 35.67
C GLU A 161 31.07 9.54 35.14
N ASN A 162 30.35 9.76 34.02
CA ASN A 162 28.93 10.16 33.93
C ASN A 162 28.68 11.67 34.05
N GLU A 163 28.17 12.29 32.97
CA GLU A 163 27.26 13.45 32.92
C GLU A 163 27.16 13.93 31.47
N GLY A 164 26.13 13.45 30.76
CA GLY A 164 25.77 13.92 29.42
C GLY A 164 24.40 14.57 29.50
N GLU A 165 24.39 15.90 29.55
CA GLU A 165 23.19 16.71 29.41
C GLU A 165 22.59 16.55 28.00
N GLU A 166 21.28 16.40 27.99
CA GLU A 166 20.40 16.40 26.83
C GLU A 166 20.27 17.84 26.31
N GLU A 167 20.50 18.04 25.01
CA GLU A 167 19.90 19.16 24.28
C GLU A 167 19.16 18.62 23.06
N ASP A 168 17.85 18.82 23.11
CA ASP A 168 16.87 18.65 22.05
C ASP A 168 17.22 19.52 20.83
N GLU A 169 17.28 18.91 19.64
CA GLU A 169 17.10 19.64 18.39
C GLU A 169 15.86 19.10 17.65
N GLU A 170 14.78 19.85 17.78
CA GLU A 170 13.57 19.79 16.96
C GLU A 170 13.91 19.99 15.48
N GLU A 171 13.70 18.98 14.63
CA GLU A 171 13.74 19.17 13.17
C GLU A 171 12.46 19.86 12.67
N GLU A 172 12.42 21.19 12.77
CA GLU A 172 11.55 22.02 11.95
C GLU A 172 11.93 21.90 10.47
N LYS A 173 10.97 21.44 9.66
CA LYS A 173 11.07 21.40 8.21
C LYS A 173 10.93 22.82 7.63
N GLU A 174 12.03 23.56 7.58
CA GLU A 174 12.14 24.69 6.65
C GLU A 174 12.56 24.20 5.25
N GLU A 175 11.72 24.46 4.25
CA GLU A 175 12.02 24.32 2.83
C GLU A 175 13.19 25.23 2.42
N LYS A 176 14.43 24.76 2.57
CA LYS A 176 15.60 25.41 1.97
C LYS A 176 15.61 25.18 0.46
N MET A 177 15.44 26.28 -0.27
CA MET A 177 15.54 26.40 -1.72
C MET A 177 16.75 25.63 -2.28
N ILE A 178 16.49 24.74 -3.24
CA ILE A 178 17.53 24.04 -4.01
C ILE A 178 18.31 25.07 -4.84
N ILE A 179 19.42 25.57 -4.30
CA ILE A 179 20.42 26.31 -5.08
C ILE A 179 20.99 25.32 -6.11
N LYS A 180 20.68 25.55 -7.38
CA LYS A 180 21.20 24.75 -8.52
C LYS A 180 22.72 24.65 -8.43
N LYS A 181 23.25 23.46 -8.12
CA LYS A 181 24.68 23.16 -8.25
C LYS A 181 25.10 23.42 -9.70
N LYS A 182 25.96 24.43 -9.93
CA LYS A 182 26.58 24.71 -11.23
C LYS A 182 27.30 23.46 -11.74
N THR A 183 27.02 23.04 -12.97
CA THR A 183 27.64 21.88 -13.62
C THR A 183 29.15 22.13 -13.79
N LYS A 184 29.99 21.40 -13.07
CA LYS A 184 31.46 21.55 -13.15
C LYS A 184 31.98 20.90 -14.43
N ILE A 185 32.53 21.69 -15.34
CA ILE A 185 33.16 21.23 -16.57
C ILE A 185 34.64 20.97 -16.28
N GLN A 186 35.08 19.70 -16.23
CA GLN A 186 36.50 19.36 -16.16
C GLN A 186 37.12 19.48 -17.57
N VAL A 187 38.23 20.20 -17.69
CA VAL A 187 38.96 20.49 -18.93
C VAL A 187 40.46 20.37 -18.63
N PRO A 188 41.31 19.87 -19.57
CA PRO A 188 42.77 19.84 -19.42
C PRO A 188 43.39 21.20 -19.07
N LYS A 189 44.54 21.22 -18.37
CA LYS A 189 45.24 22.46 -17.96
C LYS A 189 45.57 23.38 -19.14
N SER A 190 46.03 22.83 -20.27
CA SER A 190 46.39 23.60 -21.48
C SER A 190 45.20 24.38 -22.06
N ILE A 191 44.03 23.74 -22.16
CA ILE A 191 42.81 24.38 -22.68
C ILE A 191 42.27 25.40 -21.66
N LYS A 192 42.50 25.19 -20.36
CA LYS A 192 42.13 26.18 -19.34
C LYS A 192 42.99 27.45 -19.44
N GLU A 193 44.30 27.32 -19.66
CA GLU A 193 45.20 28.46 -19.86
C GLU A 193 44.84 29.26 -21.13
N GLN A 194 44.51 28.56 -22.22
CA GLN A 194 43.96 29.18 -23.43
C GLN A 194 42.64 29.93 -23.17
N LEU A 195 41.72 29.33 -22.40
CA LEU A 195 40.45 29.97 -22.03
C LEU A 195 40.64 31.24 -21.19
N MET A 196 41.65 31.31 -20.33
CA MET A 196 41.91 32.46 -19.46
C MET A 196 42.52 33.65 -20.23
N ASN A 197 43.29 33.39 -21.28
CA ASN A 197 43.98 34.42 -22.07
C ASN A 197 43.15 34.94 -23.27
N LEU A 198 42.01 34.31 -23.59
CA LEU A 198 41.15 34.73 -24.70
C LEU A 198 40.10 35.79 -24.29
N PRO A 199 39.77 36.76 -25.17
CA PRO A 199 38.67 37.70 -25.01
C PRO A 199 37.33 37.01 -24.72
N ARG A 200 36.41 37.69 -24.03
CA ARG A 200 35.12 37.13 -23.57
C ARG A 200 34.28 36.50 -24.70
N LYS A 201 34.37 37.03 -25.93
CA LYS A 201 33.67 36.54 -27.13
C LYS A 201 34.25 35.22 -27.64
N GLU A 202 35.57 35.12 -27.70
CA GLU A 202 36.33 33.93 -28.14
C GLU A 202 36.31 32.83 -27.08
N ARG A 203 36.39 33.18 -25.79
CA ARG A 203 36.18 32.24 -24.68
C ARG A 203 34.81 31.58 -24.76
N LYS A 204 33.76 32.34 -25.09
CA LYS A 204 32.40 31.80 -25.25
C LYS A 204 32.29 30.91 -26.49
N ALA A 205 32.99 31.26 -27.58
CA ALA A 205 33.06 30.43 -28.79
C ALA A 205 33.80 29.11 -28.53
N LEU A 206 34.95 29.14 -27.85
CA LEU A 206 35.74 27.94 -27.52
C LEU A 206 35.00 27.03 -26.52
N ILE A 207 34.30 27.57 -25.53
CA ILE A 207 33.43 26.77 -24.64
C ILE A 207 32.30 26.12 -25.44
N LYS A 208 31.72 26.84 -26.40
CA LYS A 208 30.68 26.32 -27.29
C LYS A 208 31.25 25.22 -28.20
N GLU A 209 32.46 25.40 -28.71
CA GLU A 209 33.17 24.41 -29.53
C GLU A 209 33.54 23.16 -28.73
N LEU A 210 34.04 23.31 -27.51
CA LEU A 210 34.33 22.20 -26.58
C LEU A 210 33.06 21.48 -26.13
N ALA A 211 31.94 22.20 -25.99
CA ALA A 211 30.63 21.61 -25.74
C ALA A 211 30.13 20.83 -26.97
N LEU A 212 30.31 21.37 -28.18
CA LEU A 212 30.02 20.66 -29.44
C LEU A 212 30.87 19.39 -29.61
N LYS A 213 32.18 19.48 -29.32
CA LYS A 213 33.10 18.32 -29.34
C LYS A 213 32.75 17.27 -28.28
N ARG A 214 32.23 17.69 -27.13
CA ARG A 214 31.72 16.77 -26.08
C ARG A 214 30.35 16.16 -26.40
N LYS A 215 29.54 16.81 -27.23
CA LYS A 215 28.20 16.34 -27.61
C LYS A 215 27.96 16.56 -29.11
N PRO A 216 28.56 15.72 -29.98
CA PRO A 216 28.40 15.85 -31.44
C PRO A 216 26.92 15.79 -31.89
N ASN A 217 26.07 15.11 -31.10
CA ASN A 217 24.64 14.95 -31.39
C ASN A 217 23.75 16.05 -30.78
N GLN A 218 24.31 17.11 -30.17
CA GLN A 218 23.50 18.12 -29.48
C GLN A 218 22.60 18.91 -30.42
N ALA A 219 23.11 19.32 -31.59
CA ALA A 219 22.31 20.01 -32.60
C ALA A 219 21.13 19.16 -33.08
N LEU A 220 21.37 17.87 -33.34
CA LEU A 220 20.33 16.91 -33.69
C LEU A 220 19.30 16.76 -32.57
N ALA A 221 19.75 16.66 -31.32
CA ALA A 221 18.88 16.57 -30.16
C ALA A 221 17.97 17.81 -30.03
N ASP A 222 18.50 19.01 -30.27
CA ASP A 222 17.73 20.26 -30.20
C ASP A 222 16.70 20.34 -31.34
N SER A 223 17.05 19.93 -32.56
CA SER A 223 16.09 19.80 -33.67
C SER A 223 14.99 18.77 -33.37
N CYS A 224 15.35 17.62 -32.80
CA CYS A 224 14.39 16.59 -32.40
C CYS A 224 13.41 17.09 -31.32
N LYS A 225 13.90 17.92 -30.38
CA LYS A 225 13.07 18.54 -29.34
C LYS A 225 12.09 19.55 -29.90
N ALA A 226 12.52 20.36 -30.87
CA ALA A 226 11.64 21.34 -31.50
C ALA A 226 10.42 20.66 -32.14
N GLU A 227 10.64 19.59 -32.91
CA GLU A 227 9.53 18.80 -33.47
C GLU A 227 8.72 18.08 -32.39
N TRP A 228 9.37 17.56 -31.35
CA TRP A 228 8.68 16.91 -30.23
C TRP A 228 7.73 17.86 -29.47
N GLU A 229 8.10 19.12 -29.26
CA GLU A 229 7.21 20.11 -28.63
C GLU A 229 5.95 20.37 -29.47
N ILE A 230 6.10 20.40 -30.80
CA ILE A 230 4.96 20.52 -31.73
C ILE A 230 4.05 19.29 -31.62
N ILE A 231 4.63 18.09 -31.56
CA ILE A 231 3.90 16.81 -31.45
C ILE A 231 3.17 16.68 -30.11
N ARG A 232 3.78 17.10 -28.99
CA ARG A 232 3.14 16.97 -27.67
C ARG A 232 2.09 18.04 -27.39
N SER A 233 2.15 19.18 -28.06
CA SER A 233 1.20 20.28 -27.85
C SER A 233 -0.21 19.87 -28.29
N GLY A 234 -1.15 19.88 -27.35
CA GLY A 234 -2.56 19.61 -27.64
C GLY A 234 -3.25 20.71 -28.48
N LYS A 235 -2.57 21.81 -28.77
CA LYS A 235 -3.08 22.93 -29.59
C LYS A 235 -2.75 22.79 -31.08
N THR A 236 -1.92 21.82 -31.45
CA THR A 236 -1.48 21.63 -32.84
C THR A 236 -2.55 20.91 -33.65
N LYS A 237 -2.81 21.38 -34.88
CA LYS A 237 -3.73 20.72 -35.83
C LYS A 237 -3.20 19.32 -36.20
N LYS A 238 -4.10 18.38 -36.51
CA LYS A 238 -3.75 16.98 -36.80
C LYS A 238 -2.75 16.86 -37.97
N ASP A 239 -2.96 17.62 -39.05
CA ASP A 239 -2.10 17.55 -40.24
C ASP A 239 -0.69 18.06 -39.95
N ALA A 240 -0.57 19.18 -39.23
CA ALA A 240 0.72 19.73 -38.80
C ALA A 240 1.45 18.77 -37.84
N LYS A 241 0.70 18.05 -36.99
CA LYS A 241 1.27 17.02 -36.12
C LYS A 241 1.81 15.84 -36.93
N GLU A 242 1.10 15.39 -37.96
CA GLU A 242 1.55 14.31 -38.83
C GLU A 242 2.80 14.70 -39.64
N GLU A 243 2.87 15.94 -40.11
CA GLU A 243 4.04 16.47 -40.81
C GLU A 243 5.29 16.51 -39.90
N SER A 244 5.14 17.01 -38.67
CA SER A 244 6.21 16.99 -37.66
C SER A 244 6.64 15.58 -37.28
N VAL A 245 5.70 14.62 -37.20
CA VAL A 245 6.04 13.20 -36.98
C VAL A 245 6.90 12.68 -38.13
N ASN A 246 6.55 12.96 -39.39
CA ASN A 246 7.32 12.53 -40.55
C ASN A 246 8.71 13.18 -40.61
N LYS A 247 8.83 14.47 -40.30
CA LYS A 247 10.12 15.17 -40.17
C LYS A 247 10.99 14.53 -39.09
N LEU A 248 10.40 14.27 -37.93
CA LEU A 248 11.11 13.69 -36.80
C LEU A 248 11.61 12.27 -37.10
N ILE A 249 10.82 11.41 -37.76
CA ILE A 249 11.24 10.07 -38.19
C ILE A 249 12.49 10.14 -39.07
N LYS A 250 12.47 11.01 -40.09
CA LYS A 250 13.61 11.19 -41.01
C LYS A 250 14.89 11.61 -40.28
N MET A 251 14.77 12.43 -39.23
CA MET A 251 15.92 12.87 -38.43
C MET A 251 16.49 11.78 -37.53
N VAL A 252 15.64 10.92 -36.96
CA VAL A 252 16.06 9.92 -35.95
C VAL A 252 16.45 8.58 -36.55
N LYS A 253 15.96 8.22 -37.75
CA LYS A 253 16.25 6.93 -38.41
C LYS A 253 17.77 6.72 -38.58
N GLY A 254 18.28 5.57 -38.14
CA GLY A 254 19.71 5.23 -38.15
C GLY A 254 20.53 5.88 -37.04
N LYS A 255 19.91 6.69 -36.17
CA LYS A 255 20.58 7.41 -35.06
C LYS A 255 19.91 7.14 -33.71
N LEU A 256 18.93 6.22 -33.65
CA LEU A 256 18.17 5.93 -32.43
C LEU A 256 19.06 5.40 -31.31
N LYS A 257 20.05 4.55 -31.64
CA LYS A 257 21.02 4.01 -30.66
C LYS A 257 21.77 5.11 -29.92
N ASN A 258 22.06 6.23 -30.57
CA ASN A 258 22.76 7.36 -29.97
C ASN A 258 21.84 8.28 -29.15
N LEU A 259 20.55 8.33 -29.51
CA LEU A 259 19.57 9.24 -28.91
C LEU A 259 18.87 8.64 -27.69
N VAL A 260 18.72 7.31 -27.61
CA VAL A 260 17.91 6.65 -26.57
C VAL A 260 18.52 6.72 -25.16
N TYR A 261 19.84 6.88 -25.04
CA TYR A 261 20.54 6.90 -23.76
C TYR A 261 20.55 8.27 -23.06
N SER A 262 20.21 9.34 -23.77
CA SER A 262 20.22 10.70 -23.22
C SER A 262 18.84 11.06 -22.63
N HIS A 263 18.85 11.67 -21.44
CA HIS A 263 17.65 12.02 -20.67
C HIS A 263 16.59 12.78 -21.49
N ASP A 264 17.02 13.76 -22.28
CA ASP A 264 16.06 14.61 -22.98
C ASP A 264 15.55 13.98 -24.28
N THR A 265 16.40 13.20 -24.95
CA THR A 265 16.10 12.59 -26.25
C THR A 265 15.38 11.25 -26.13
N SER A 266 15.56 10.52 -25.03
CA SER A 266 14.79 9.30 -24.76
C SER A 266 13.28 9.59 -24.74
N ARG A 267 12.89 10.74 -24.18
CA ARG A 267 11.48 11.16 -24.12
C ARG A 267 10.89 11.48 -25.48
N VAL A 268 11.70 12.00 -26.40
CA VAL A 268 11.31 12.23 -27.80
C VAL A 268 10.99 10.90 -28.48
N ILE A 269 11.85 9.90 -28.33
CA ILE A 269 11.64 8.56 -28.91
C ILE A 269 10.43 7.87 -28.28
N GLU A 270 10.24 8.00 -26.96
CA GLU A 270 9.02 7.51 -26.29
C GLU A 270 7.74 8.15 -26.84
N CYS A 271 7.79 9.41 -27.25
CA CYS A 271 6.65 10.10 -27.85
C CYS A 271 6.35 9.53 -29.23
N LEU A 272 7.36 9.37 -30.09
CA LEU A 272 7.21 8.74 -31.40
C LEU A 272 6.60 7.35 -31.31
N TYR A 273 7.08 6.53 -30.36
CA TYR A 273 6.59 5.17 -30.17
C TYR A 273 5.13 5.12 -29.69
N LYS A 274 4.62 6.20 -29.08
CA LYS A 274 3.22 6.31 -28.62
C LYS A 274 2.22 6.72 -29.71
N GLU A 275 2.66 7.27 -30.85
CA GLU A 275 1.77 7.74 -31.92
C GLU A 275 1.01 6.58 -32.65
N LYS A 276 1.14 5.35 -32.17
CA LYS A 276 0.40 4.13 -32.58
C LYS A 276 0.53 3.70 -34.04
N LYS A 277 1.36 4.36 -34.86
CA LYS A 277 1.66 3.92 -36.23
C LYS A 277 2.54 2.66 -36.20
N ALA A 278 2.08 1.58 -36.81
CA ALA A 278 2.75 0.28 -36.76
C ALA A 278 4.15 0.32 -37.37
N GLU A 279 4.29 0.93 -38.55
CA GLU A 279 5.55 1.07 -39.28
C GLU A 279 6.64 1.76 -38.45
N ILE A 280 6.28 2.86 -37.77
CA ILE A 280 7.20 3.59 -36.88
C ILE A 280 7.68 2.69 -35.74
N ARG A 281 6.76 1.94 -35.12
CA ARG A 281 7.11 1.05 -34.01
C ARG A 281 8.01 -0.09 -34.45
N HIS A 282 7.76 -0.67 -35.63
CA HIS A 282 8.62 -1.71 -36.20
C HIS A 282 10.01 -1.17 -36.50
N MET A 283 10.11 -0.03 -37.20
CA MET A 283 11.41 0.60 -37.49
C MET A 283 12.21 0.91 -36.22
N ILE A 284 11.56 1.49 -35.20
CA ILE A 284 12.23 1.79 -33.93
C ILE A 284 12.63 0.49 -33.21
N TYR A 285 11.79 -0.55 -33.27
CA TYR A 285 12.08 -1.85 -32.67
C TYR A 285 13.31 -2.49 -33.32
N ASP A 286 13.35 -2.59 -34.65
CA ASP A 286 14.44 -3.26 -35.38
C ASP A 286 15.80 -2.60 -35.11
N GLU A 287 15.83 -1.25 -35.05
CA GLU A 287 17.07 -0.52 -34.80
C GLU A 287 17.56 -0.65 -33.34
N LEU A 288 16.65 -0.70 -32.37
CA LEU A 288 16.97 -0.70 -30.94
C LEU A 288 17.02 -2.09 -30.30
N PHE A 289 16.40 -3.11 -30.89
CA PHE A 289 16.35 -4.47 -30.36
C PHE A 289 17.74 -5.05 -30.03
N PRO A 290 18.79 -4.87 -30.86
CA PRO A 290 20.13 -5.38 -30.52
C PRO A 290 20.74 -4.77 -29.24
N GLU A 291 20.25 -3.62 -28.79
CA GLU A 291 20.72 -2.92 -27.59
C GLU A 291 19.80 -3.13 -26.38
N ILE A 292 18.77 -3.99 -26.47
CA ILE A 292 17.67 -4.07 -25.49
C ILE A 292 18.15 -4.35 -24.05
N VAL A 293 19.14 -5.24 -23.88
CA VAL A 293 19.70 -5.59 -22.57
C VAL A 293 20.46 -4.40 -21.97
N LYS A 294 21.27 -3.72 -22.78
CA LYS A 294 22.04 -2.54 -22.36
C LYS A 294 21.12 -1.36 -22.06
N MET A 295 20.05 -1.21 -22.84
CA MET A 295 19.01 -0.22 -22.60
C MET A 295 18.26 -0.48 -21.29
N ALA A 296 17.95 -1.75 -20.97
CA ALA A 296 17.30 -2.10 -19.71
C ALA A 296 18.15 -1.73 -18.49
N LYS A 297 19.48 -1.87 -18.59
CA LYS A 297 20.46 -1.47 -17.56
C LYS A 297 20.71 0.04 -17.48
N SER A 298 20.15 0.84 -18.38
CA SER A 298 20.33 2.30 -18.37
C SER A 298 19.27 3.02 -17.55
N LYS A 299 19.69 4.05 -16.80
CA LYS A 299 18.79 4.90 -15.99
C LYS A 299 17.66 5.53 -16.80
N TYR A 300 17.92 5.86 -18.07
CA TYR A 300 16.96 6.56 -18.95
C TYR A 300 16.33 5.62 -19.98
N ALA A 301 17.13 4.79 -20.65
CA ALA A 301 16.60 3.95 -21.73
C ALA A 301 15.67 2.82 -21.25
N ARG A 302 15.73 2.42 -19.96
CA ARG A 302 14.82 1.42 -19.36
C ARG A 302 13.33 1.76 -19.53
N PHE A 303 13.00 3.06 -19.50
CA PHE A 303 11.62 3.51 -19.65
C PHE A 303 11.13 3.24 -21.07
N PHE A 304 12.02 3.38 -22.06
CA PHE A 304 11.74 3.00 -23.42
C PHE A 304 11.57 1.49 -23.57
N VAL A 305 12.43 0.67 -22.95
CA VAL A 305 12.27 -0.80 -22.93
C VAL A 305 10.92 -1.21 -22.33
N THR A 306 10.55 -0.60 -21.20
CA THR A 306 9.22 -0.77 -20.57
C THR A 306 8.08 -0.44 -21.54
N LYS A 307 8.24 0.57 -22.40
CA LYS A 307 7.25 0.95 -23.42
C LYS A 307 7.21 -0.05 -24.58
N MET A 308 8.36 -0.56 -25.01
CA MET A 308 8.46 -1.63 -26.00
C MET A 308 7.74 -2.89 -25.52
N ILE A 309 7.90 -3.27 -24.25
CA ILE A 309 7.17 -4.40 -23.67
C ILE A 309 5.67 -4.09 -23.61
N LYS A 310 5.27 -2.92 -23.08
CA LYS A 310 3.86 -2.57 -22.89
C LYS A 310 3.05 -2.46 -24.18
N TYR A 311 3.65 -1.95 -25.26
CA TYR A 311 2.95 -1.71 -26.53
C TYR A 311 3.41 -2.58 -27.70
N GLY A 312 4.45 -3.39 -27.52
CA GLY A 312 4.92 -4.34 -28.52
C GLY A 312 3.93 -5.47 -28.78
N THR A 313 4.07 -6.11 -29.92
CA THR A 313 3.32 -7.32 -30.28
C THR A 313 3.74 -8.50 -29.42
N LYS A 314 2.94 -9.58 -29.40
CA LYS A 314 3.29 -10.82 -28.67
C LYS A 314 4.66 -11.35 -29.12
N PHE A 315 4.89 -11.38 -30.44
CA PHE A 315 6.16 -11.78 -31.03
C PHE A 315 7.34 -10.91 -30.56
N GLN A 316 7.19 -9.59 -30.58
CA GLN A 316 8.25 -8.68 -30.10
C GLN A 316 8.57 -8.90 -28.61
N ARG A 317 7.56 -9.17 -27.78
CA ARG A 317 7.79 -9.48 -26.36
C ARG A 317 8.56 -10.78 -26.18
N GLU A 318 8.21 -11.83 -26.93
CA GLU A 318 8.92 -13.11 -26.90
C GLU A 318 10.38 -12.94 -27.32
N GLN A 319 10.65 -12.16 -28.36
CA GLN A 319 12.02 -11.85 -28.78
C GLN A 319 12.79 -11.05 -27.72
N ILE A 320 12.16 -10.06 -27.08
CA ILE A 320 12.77 -9.30 -25.97
C ILE A 320 13.10 -10.21 -24.78
N MET A 321 12.17 -11.09 -24.40
CA MET A 321 12.39 -12.07 -23.33
C MET A 321 13.51 -13.05 -23.70
N GLY A 322 13.55 -13.50 -24.95
CA GLY A 322 14.64 -14.33 -25.48
C GLY A 322 15.99 -13.63 -25.39
N ALA A 323 16.05 -12.32 -25.63
CA ALA A 323 17.26 -11.51 -25.48
C ALA A 323 17.68 -11.28 -24.01
N PHE A 324 16.76 -11.42 -23.04
CA PHE A 324 17.09 -11.31 -21.61
C PHE A 324 17.70 -12.59 -21.04
N ARG A 325 17.48 -13.73 -21.70
CA ARG A 325 18.02 -15.03 -21.29
C ARG A 325 19.55 -15.01 -21.21
N GLY A 326 20.11 -15.53 -20.13
CA GLY A 326 21.55 -15.48 -19.85
C GLY A 326 22.02 -14.14 -19.30
N HIS A 327 21.10 -13.20 -19.13
CA HIS A 327 21.37 -11.88 -18.57
C HIS A 327 20.45 -11.55 -17.38
N CYS A 328 19.48 -12.38 -17.02
CA CYS A 328 18.52 -12.13 -15.95
C CYS A 328 19.22 -11.84 -14.61
N VAL A 329 20.21 -12.64 -14.21
CA VAL A 329 20.95 -12.42 -12.96
C VAL A 329 21.70 -11.09 -13.00
N SER A 330 22.38 -10.82 -14.11
CA SER A 330 23.15 -9.58 -14.29
C SER A 330 22.25 -8.32 -14.37
N MET A 331 21.03 -8.47 -14.87
CA MET A 331 20.02 -7.42 -14.93
C MET A 331 19.44 -7.18 -13.54
N PHE A 332 19.15 -8.24 -12.79
CA PHE A 332 18.54 -8.15 -11.47
C PHE A 332 19.43 -7.46 -10.43
N ARG A 333 20.77 -7.63 -10.52
CA ARG A 333 21.74 -6.93 -9.65
C ARG A 333 21.74 -5.40 -9.85
N VAL A 334 21.19 -4.89 -10.95
CA VAL A 334 21.08 -3.47 -11.27
C VAL A 334 19.64 -3.01 -11.10
N SER A 335 19.38 -2.11 -10.14
CA SER A 335 18.01 -1.69 -9.77
C SER A 335 17.13 -1.24 -10.95
N CYS A 336 17.69 -0.49 -11.90
CA CYS A 336 16.95 -0.04 -13.07
C CYS A 336 16.50 -1.18 -14.00
N ALA A 337 17.31 -2.23 -14.14
CA ALA A 337 17.00 -3.39 -14.97
C ALA A 337 16.15 -4.41 -14.20
N ALA A 338 16.29 -4.50 -12.87
CA ALA A 338 15.41 -5.28 -12.02
C ALA A 338 13.94 -4.86 -12.18
N ASP A 339 13.65 -3.55 -12.22
CA ASP A 339 12.29 -3.05 -12.48
C ASP A 339 11.72 -3.52 -13.84
N VAL A 340 12.59 -3.62 -14.86
CA VAL A 340 12.19 -4.09 -16.20
C VAL A 340 11.97 -5.60 -16.18
N LEU A 341 12.82 -6.35 -15.48
CA LEU A 341 12.70 -7.79 -15.35
C LEU A 341 11.44 -8.16 -14.55
N GLU A 342 11.14 -7.43 -13.47
CA GLU A 342 9.93 -7.58 -12.68
C GLU A 342 8.66 -7.34 -13.51
N LEU A 343 8.65 -6.28 -14.33
CA LEU A 343 7.54 -6.01 -15.25
C LEU A 343 7.29 -7.18 -16.19
N VAL A 344 8.36 -7.74 -16.77
CA VAL A 344 8.27 -8.90 -17.67
C VAL A 344 7.75 -10.11 -16.92
N PHE A 345 8.36 -10.41 -15.77
CA PHE A 345 8.06 -11.58 -14.96
C PHE A 345 6.61 -11.59 -14.47
N ASN A 346 6.13 -10.47 -13.92
CA ASN A 346 4.81 -10.38 -13.31
C ASN A 346 3.69 -10.20 -14.35
N ASP A 347 3.83 -9.27 -15.29
CA ASP A 347 2.71 -8.83 -16.14
C ASP A 347 2.60 -9.57 -17.50
N TYR A 348 3.70 -10.12 -18.02
CA TYR A 348 3.76 -10.57 -19.42
C TYR A 348 4.25 -12.00 -19.64
N ALA A 349 5.10 -12.53 -18.76
CA ALA A 349 5.69 -13.84 -18.93
C ALA A 349 4.66 -14.97 -18.73
N SER A 350 4.68 -15.95 -19.62
CA SER A 350 3.99 -17.23 -19.42
C SER A 350 4.62 -18.03 -18.27
N GLN A 351 3.98 -19.12 -17.83
CA GLN A 351 4.54 -19.99 -16.79
C GLN A 351 5.93 -20.51 -17.17
N GLN A 352 6.12 -20.95 -18.42
CA GLN A 352 7.42 -21.41 -18.91
C GLN A 352 8.45 -20.26 -18.97
N GLN A 353 8.04 -19.05 -19.38
CA GLN A 353 8.96 -17.90 -19.42
C GLN A 353 9.35 -17.43 -18.01
N ARG A 354 8.44 -17.49 -17.04
CA ARG A 354 8.75 -17.23 -15.63
C ARG A 354 9.77 -18.24 -15.11
N TRP A 355 9.59 -19.51 -15.48
CA TRP A 355 10.56 -20.56 -15.18
C TRP A 355 11.92 -20.31 -15.83
N ASP A 356 11.97 -19.95 -17.11
CA ASP A 356 13.22 -19.65 -17.81
C ASP A 356 13.98 -18.49 -17.14
N ILE A 357 13.27 -17.47 -16.65
CA ILE A 357 13.85 -16.37 -15.87
C ILE A 357 14.36 -16.88 -14.51
N LEU A 358 13.54 -17.61 -13.76
CA LEU A 358 13.87 -18.10 -12.41
C LEU A 358 15.03 -19.10 -12.40
N SER A 359 15.04 -20.03 -13.35
CA SER A 359 16.03 -21.10 -13.41
C SER A 359 17.47 -20.58 -13.62
N GLU A 360 17.64 -19.40 -14.25
CA GLU A 360 18.95 -18.74 -14.35
C GLU A 360 19.55 -18.39 -12.97
N PHE A 361 18.70 -18.11 -11.97
CA PHE A 361 19.13 -17.83 -10.60
C PHE A 361 19.53 -19.09 -9.82
N TYR A 362 19.19 -20.28 -10.32
CA TYR A 362 19.60 -21.54 -9.70
C TYR A 362 20.97 -22.01 -10.20
N GLY A 363 21.41 -21.54 -11.37
CA GLY A 363 22.74 -21.85 -11.89
C GLY A 363 22.86 -21.66 -13.40
N LYS A 364 24.10 -21.55 -13.89
CA LYS A 364 24.40 -21.34 -15.32
C LYS A 364 24.01 -22.53 -16.21
N GLU A 365 23.98 -23.74 -15.66
CA GLU A 365 23.58 -24.96 -16.37
C GLU A 365 22.15 -24.91 -16.91
N PHE A 366 21.22 -24.28 -16.18
CA PHE A 366 19.83 -24.12 -16.61
C PHE A 366 19.68 -23.17 -17.80
N VAL A 367 20.67 -22.28 -18.00
CA VAL A 367 20.73 -21.44 -19.21
C VAL A 367 21.14 -22.28 -20.42
N LEU A 368 22.09 -23.19 -20.24
CA LEU A 368 22.65 -24.04 -21.30
C LEU A 368 21.70 -25.18 -21.70
N PHE A 369 21.12 -25.87 -20.71
CA PHE A 369 20.24 -27.02 -20.93
C PHE A 369 18.77 -26.61 -20.76
N ARG A 370 18.12 -26.28 -21.87
CA ARG A 370 16.68 -25.96 -21.89
C ARG A 370 15.85 -27.18 -21.50
N THR A 371 14.96 -27.01 -20.54
CA THR A 371 13.89 -27.96 -20.29
C THR A 371 12.59 -27.42 -20.88
N GLU A 372 11.88 -28.25 -21.65
CA GLU A 372 10.58 -27.89 -22.21
C GLU A 372 9.48 -27.83 -21.14
N GLN A 373 9.75 -28.39 -19.96
CA GLN A 373 8.83 -28.42 -18.83
C GLN A 373 9.35 -27.54 -17.70
N SER A 374 8.47 -26.69 -17.17
CA SER A 374 8.69 -25.96 -15.93
C SER A 374 8.69 -26.94 -14.76
N ARG A 375 9.72 -26.86 -13.91
CA ARG A 375 9.86 -27.70 -12.70
C ARG A 375 9.83 -26.84 -11.45
N SER A 376 9.57 -27.41 -10.28
CA SER A 376 9.79 -26.70 -9.01
C SER A 376 11.24 -26.88 -8.54
N LEU A 377 11.71 -26.01 -7.64
CA LEU A 377 13.03 -26.18 -7.04
C LEU A 377 13.11 -27.48 -6.23
N ASP A 378 12.01 -27.89 -5.56
CA ASP A 378 11.89 -29.22 -4.94
C ASP A 378 12.16 -30.35 -5.94
N GLN A 379 11.57 -30.29 -7.13
CA GLN A 379 11.76 -31.32 -8.15
C GLN A 379 13.22 -31.39 -8.65
N ILE A 380 13.90 -30.25 -8.78
CA ILE A 380 15.33 -30.21 -9.12
C ILE A 380 16.15 -30.87 -8.02
N ILE A 381 15.96 -30.44 -6.77
CA ILE A 381 16.75 -30.90 -5.64
C ILE A 381 16.51 -32.39 -5.38
N ASN A 382 15.29 -32.87 -5.54
CA ASN A 382 14.97 -34.29 -5.38
C ASN A 382 15.57 -35.15 -6.50
N ALA A 383 15.67 -34.63 -7.72
CA ALA A 383 16.32 -35.33 -8.82
C ALA A 383 17.85 -35.37 -8.65
N GLU A 384 18.45 -34.30 -8.15
CA GLU A 384 19.90 -34.21 -7.96
C GLU A 384 20.29 -33.51 -6.64
N PRO A 385 20.26 -34.23 -5.50
CA PRO A 385 20.51 -33.65 -4.19
C PRO A 385 21.91 -33.07 -4.00
N SER A 386 22.90 -33.60 -4.73
CA SER A 386 24.30 -33.15 -4.69
C SER A 386 24.46 -31.68 -5.09
N LYS A 387 23.60 -31.18 -5.99
CA LYS A 387 23.65 -29.81 -6.50
C LYS A 387 22.98 -28.78 -5.59
N LYS A 388 22.18 -29.22 -4.61
CA LYS A 388 21.46 -28.34 -3.69
C LYS A 388 22.38 -27.25 -3.10
N LYS A 389 23.55 -27.64 -2.59
CA LYS A 389 24.50 -26.70 -1.97
C LYS A 389 24.97 -25.61 -2.94
N GLY A 390 25.28 -25.98 -4.19
CA GLY A 390 25.72 -25.03 -5.22
C GLY A 390 24.61 -24.05 -5.62
N ILE A 391 23.40 -24.56 -5.82
CA ILE A 391 22.22 -23.76 -6.17
C ILE A 391 21.93 -22.74 -5.07
N VAL A 392 21.82 -23.20 -3.83
CA VAL A 392 21.49 -22.34 -2.68
C VAL A 392 22.56 -21.27 -2.46
N LYS A 393 23.85 -21.63 -2.57
CA LYS A 393 24.95 -20.66 -2.48
C LYS A 393 24.85 -19.58 -3.57
N HIS A 394 24.48 -19.94 -4.79
CA HIS A 394 24.30 -18.96 -5.85
C HIS A 394 23.12 -18.02 -5.59
N ILE A 395 22.01 -18.56 -5.07
CA ILE A 395 20.85 -17.75 -4.65
C ILE A 395 21.28 -16.78 -3.55
N GLU A 396 22.00 -17.24 -2.53
CA GLU A 396 22.51 -16.42 -1.43
C GLU A 396 23.36 -15.23 -1.92
N GLU A 397 24.31 -15.47 -2.82
CA GLU A 397 25.13 -14.41 -3.42
C GLU A 397 24.28 -13.34 -4.12
N VAL A 398 23.24 -13.77 -4.86
CA VAL A 398 22.33 -12.84 -5.54
C VAL A 398 21.45 -12.09 -4.55
N VAL A 399 20.93 -12.76 -3.53
CA VAL A 399 20.08 -12.18 -2.48
C VAL A 399 20.86 -11.11 -1.71
N ASN A 400 22.09 -11.40 -1.28
CA ASN A 400 22.96 -10.44 -0.58
C ASN A 400 23.23 -9.18 -1.42
N ASP A 401 23.34 -9.32 -2.75
CA ASP A 401 23.51 -8.19 -3.66
C ASP A 401 22.27 -7.28 -3.79
N VAL A 402 21.07 -7.77 -3.45
CA VAL A 402 19.80 -7.04 -3.68
C VAL A 402 19.09 -6.58 -2.41
N VAL A 403 19.31 -7.24 -1.26
CA VAL A 403 18.64 -6.92 0.02
C VAL A 403 18.91 -5.49 0.50
N GLY A 404 20.06 -4.91 0.16
CA GLY A 404 20.40 -3.51 0.46
C GLY A 404 19.87 -2.48 -0.54
N LYS A 405 19.15 -2.90 -1.59
CA LYS A 405 18.72 -2.03 -2.71
C LYS A 405 17.20 -1.96 -2.77
N THR A 406 16.70 -0.99 -3.55
CA THR A 406 15.25 -0.87 -3.85
C THR A 406 14.66 -2.08 -4.59
N THR A 407 15.52 -2.97 -5.11
CA THR A 407 15.14 -4.25 -5.73
C THR A 407 14.41 -5.18 -4.77
N LEU A 408 14.56 -4.98 -3.45
CA LEU A 408 13.89 -5.79 -2.42
C LEU A 408 12.36 -5.86 -2.62
N LYS A 409 11.72 -4.84 -3.20
CA LYS A 409 10.26 -4.74 -3.39
C LYS A 409 9.69 -5.62 -4.51
N THR A 410 10.55 -6.28 -5.29
CA THR A 410 10.17 -7.04 -6.48
C THR A 410 9.72 -8.45 -6.10
N SER A 411 8.67 -8.98 -6.75
CA SER A 411 8.19 -10.34 -6.48
C SER A 411 9.26 -11.40 -6.75
N LEU A 412 10.13 -11.15 -7.73
CA LEU A 412 11.29 -12.01 -8.00
C LEU A 412 12.28 -12.05 -6.83
N ALA A 413 12.56 -10.92 -6.16
CA ALA A 413 13.40 -10.91 -4.95
C ALA A 413 12.78 -11.76 -3.85
N HIS A 414 11.47 -11.60 -3.64
CA HIS A 414 10.76 -12.32 -2.58
C HIS A 414 10.80 -13.84 -2.80
N LYS A 415 10.64 -14.27 -4.06
CA LYS A 415 10.73 -15.69 -4.42
C LYS A 415 12.12 -16.27 -4.11
N LEU A 416 13.19 -15.58 -4.52
CA LEU A 416 14.57 -16.02 -4.27
C LEU A 416 14.90 -16.05 -2.77
N MET A 417 14.46 -15.04 -2.01
CA MET A 417 14.64 -15.02 -0.55
C MET A 417 13.84 -16.16 0.12
N LEU A 418 12.63 -16.45 -0.35
CA LEU A 418 11.84 -17.57 0.17
C LEU A 418 12.50 -18.92 -0.14
N ASP A 419 13.08 -19.08 -1.33
CA ASP A 419 13.84 -20.27 -1.69
C ASP A 419 15.08 -20.43 -0.80
N LEU A 420 15.85 -19.36 -0.58
CA LEU A 420 16.96 -19.36 0.37
C LEU A 420 16.50 -19.74 1.79
N MET A 421 15.39 -19.17 2.25
CA MET A 421 14.79 -19.49 3.56
C MET A 421 14.29 -20.94 3.66
N THR A 422 13.93 -21.57 2.55
CA THR A 422 13.38 -22.94 2.52
C THR A 422 14.48 -24.01 2.41
N TYR A 423 15.49 -23.77 1.58
CA TYR A 423 16.50 -24.78 1.24
C TYR A 423 17.88 -24.50 1.84
N GLY A 424 18.12 -23.28 2.32
CA GLY A 424 19.35 -22.89 3.01
C GLY A 424 19.58 -23.68 4.29
N ASP A 425 20.85 -23.77 4.70
CA ASP A 425 21.19 -24.25 6.04
C ASP A 425 20.83 -23.21 7.12
N LYS A 426 20.99 -23.57 8.40
CA LYS A 426 20.62 -22.70 9.51
C LYS A 426 21.40 -21.39 9.53
N GLU A 427 22.66 -21.40 9.09
CA GLU A 427 23.52 -20.23 9.07
C GLU A 427 23.05 -19.25 7.98
N GLN A 428 22.81 -19.76 6.77
CA GLN A 428 22.26 -18.97 5.65
C GLN A 428 20.89 -18.39 5.98
N GLN A 429 20.02 -19.15 6.65
CA GLN A 429 18.71 -18.68 7.10
C GLN A 429 18.84 -17.54 8.13
N ALA A 430 19.73 -17.70 9.13
CA ALA A 430 19.98 -16.67 10.14
C ALA A 430 20.52 -15.37 9.51
N ASN A 431 21.50 -15.49 8.61
CA ASN A 431 22.08 -14.35 7.89
C ASN A 431 21.04 -13.60 7.05
N LEU A 432 20.16 -14.34 6.36
CA LEU A 432 19.06 -13.75 5.61
C LEU A 432 18.11 -12.99 6.55
N VAL A 433 17.66 -13.65 7.62
CA VAL A 433 16.78 -13.07 8.64
C VAL A 433 17.35 -11.77 9.19
N ASP A 434 18.62 -11.76 9.58
CA ASP A 434 19.29 -10.58 10.12
C ASP A 434 19.36 -9.41 9.13
N SER A 435 19.44 -9.70 7.84
CA SER A 435 19.52 -8.69 6.77
C SER A 435 18.17 -8.06 6.38
N ILE A 436 17.06 -8.72 6.71
CA ILE A 436 15.70 -8.33 6.27
C ILE A 436 14.71 -8.07 7.40
N LYS A 437 15.01 -8.45 8.65
CA LYS A 437 14.09 -8.32 9.81
C LYS A 437 13.57 -6.89 10.04
N ASP A 438 14.29 -5.88 9.59
CA ASP A 438 13.90 -4.48 9.69
C ASP A 438 13.10 -3.95 8.48
N LYS A 439 12.90 -4.76 7.43
CA LYS A 439 12.33 -4.34 6.14
C LYS A 439 11.05 -5.08 5.75
N LEU A 440 10.44 -5.84 6.66
CA LEU A 440 9.23 -6.63 6.40
C LEU A 440 8.13 -5.85 5.66
N PRO A 441 7.77 -4.61 6.04
CA PRO A 441 6.74 -3.84 5.34
C PRO A 441 7.03 -3.61 3.85
N GLU A 442 8.27 -3.74 3.40
CA GLU A 442 8.67 -3.55 1.99
C GLU A 442 8.36 -4.75 1.09
N PHE A 443 8.10 -5.95 1.63
CA PHE A 443 7.93 -7.17 0.82
C PHE A 443 6.68 -8.01 1.12
N ILE A 444 5.90 -7.68 2.15
CA ILE A 444 4.70 -8.44 2.56
C ILE A 444 3.52 -8.38 1.56
N HIS A 445 3.54 -7.47 0.59
CA HIS A 445 2.45 -7.24 -0.37
C HIS A 445 2.35 -8.29 -1.50
N THR A 446 3.10 -9.39 -1.39
CA THR A 446 3.13 -10.48 -2.39
C THR A 446 2.94 -11.83 -1.69
N PRO A 447 2.50 -12.87 -2.41
CA PRO A 447 2.31 -14.20 -1.80
C PRO A 447 3.61 -14.75 -1.19
N ASP A 448 4.72 -14.71 -1.93
CA ASP A 448 6.00 -15.25 -1.49
C ASP A 448 6.64 -14.38 -0.39
N GLY A 449 6.51 -13.05 -0.49
CA GLY A 449 7.06 -12.14 0.50
C GLY A 449 6.31 -12.19 1.82
N SER A 450 4.99 -12.39 1.80
CA SER A 450 4.21 -12.62 3.02
C SER A 450 4.58 -13.94 3.70
N GLU A 451 4.75 -15.03 2.94
CA GLU A 451 5.24 -16.31 3.45
C GLU A 451 6.64 -16.18 4.07
N LEU A 452 7.56 -15.50 3.39
CA LEU A 452 8.89 -15.20 3.91
C LEU A 452 8.80 -14.40 5.22
N ALA A 453 7.98 -13.34 5.26
CA ALA A 453 7.84 -12.51 6.45
C ALA A 453 7.30 -13.30 7.65
N MET A 454 6.35 -14.22 7.43
CA MET A 454 5.87 -15.10 8.50
C MET A 454 6.99 -15.99 9.05
N ARG A 455 7.82 -16.58 8.18
CA ARG A 455 8.97 -17.39 8.61
C ARG A 455 10.04 -16.58 9.33
N VAL A 456 10.30 -15.34 8.90
CA VAL A 456 11.21 -14.42 9.61
C VAL A 456 10.67 -14.13 11.01
N VAL A 457 9.37 -13.84 11.13
CA VAL A 457 8.73 -13.58 12.42
C VAL A 457 8.81 -14.79 13.36
N TRP A 458 8.61 -16.01 12.84
CA TRP A 458 8.71 -17.25 13.63
C TRP A 458 10.14 -17.58 14.08
N ASN A 459 11.14 -17.28 13.25
CA ASN A 459 12.53 -17.65 13.50
C ASN A 459 13.39 -16.53 14.11
N THR A 460 12.78 -15.46 14.62
CA THR A 460 13.49 -14.33 15.23
C THR A 460 13.34 -14.29 16.75
N SER A 461 14.37 -13.78 17.42
CA SER A 461 14.40 -13.59 18.87
C SER A 461 13.36 -12.57 19.34
N ALA A 462 13.04 -12.58 20.64
CA ALA A 462 12.16 -11.57 21.25
C ALA A 462 12.67 -10.13 21.02
N LYS A 463 13.99 -9.91 21.03
CA LYS A 463 14.61 -8.60 20.76
C LYS A 463 14.31 -8.12 19.33
N ASP A 464 14.49 -9.00 18.35
CA ASP A 464 14.27 -8.68 16.94
C ASP A 464 12.79 -8.52 16.60
N ARG A 465 11.91 -9.30 17.23
CA ARG A 465 10.45 -9.11 17.11
C ARG A 465 10.00 -7.73 17.54
N LYS A 466 10.65 -7.12 18.55
CA LYS A 466 10.34 -5.72 18.92
C LYS A 466 10.66 -4.73 17.80
N LEU A 467 11.77 -4.94 17.10
CA LEU A 467 12.13 -4.13 15.94
C LEU A 467 11.12 -4.34 14.79
N ILE A 468 10.78 -5.59 14.49
CA ILE A 468 9.77 -5.94 13.47
C ILE A 468 8.46 -5.19 13.74
N VAL A 469 7.91 -5.30 14.95
CA VAL A 469 6.64 -4.67 15.32
C VAL A 469 6.70 -3.14 15.18
N LYS A 470 7.81 -2.50 15.58
CA LYS A 470 7.98 -1.05 15.44
C LYS A 470 7.95 -0.59 13.97
N ASN A 471 8.44 -1.41 13.03
CA ASN A 471 8.42 -1.07 11.60
C ASN A 471 7.01 -1.07 10.99
N PHE A 472 6.02 -1.64 11.69
CA PHE A 472 4.62 -1.58 11.27
C PHE A 472 3.88 -0.33 11.76
N LYS A 473 4.52 0.53 12.56
CA LYS A 473 3.94 1.80 13.00
C LYS A 473 3.49 2.63 11.78
N ASP A 474 2.26 3.15 11.84
CA ASP A 474 1.60 3.95 10.79
C ASP A 474 1.36 3.18 9.47
N LEU A 475 1.62 1.87 9.46
CA LEU A 475 1.45 0.98 8.32
C LEU A 475 0.52 -0.19 8.64
N ALA A 476 0.05 -0.34 9.88
CA ALA A 476 -0.76 -1.49 10.32
C ALA A 476 -2.07 -1.59 9.54
N VAL A 477 -2.78 -0.48 9.34
CA VAL A 477 -4.03 -0.47 8.55
C VAL A 477 -3.75 -0.84 7.09
N LYS A 478 -2.65 -0.35 6.51
CA LYS A 478 -2.26 -0.69 5.14
C LYS A 478 -1.92 -2.18 5.00
N ALA A 479 -1.19 -2.73 5.96
CA ALA A 479 -0.86 -4.16 5.98
C ALA A 479 -2.12 -5.03 6.19
N ALA A 480 -3.03 -4.64 7.07
CA ALA A 480 -4.27 -5.37 7.35
C ALA A 480 -5.21 -5.42 6.14
N THR A 481 -5.25 -4.34 5.34
CA THR A 481 -6.12 -4.22 4.17
C THR A 481 -5.51 -4.80 2.89
N ASP A 482 -4.23 -5.20 2.93
CA ASP A 482 -3.55 -5.88 1.83
C ASP A 482 -3.92 -7.37 1.73
N VAL A 483 -3.94 -7.88 0.50
CA VAL A 483 -4.30 -9.27 0.18
C VAL A 483 -3.41 -10.28 0.90
N HIS A 484 -2.13 -9.96 1.03
CA HIS A 484 -1.09 -10.83 1.58
C HIS A 484 -0.56 -10.31 2.92
N GLY A 485 -0.43 -9.00 3.07
CA GLY A 485 0.07 -8.35 4.28
C GLY A 485 -0.71 -8.72 5.55
N CYS A 486 -2.02 -8.98 5.44
CA CYS A 486 -2.84 -9.41 6.57
C CYS A 486 -2.34 -10.71 7.23
N ARG A 487 -1.75 -11.64 6.46
CA ARG A 487 -1.23 -12.91 6.99
C ARG A 487 0.00 -12.71 7.87
N THR A 488 0.83 -11.73 7.53
CA THR A 488 2.00 -11.37 8.32
C THR A 488 1.59 -10.76 9.67
N LEU A 489 0.53 -9.94 9.70
CA LEU A 489 -0.03 -9.46 10.95
C LEU A 489 -0.60 -10.62 11.80
N MET A 490 -1.30 -11.59 11.18
CA MET A 490 -1.78 -12.79 11.87
C MET A 490 -0.62 -13.58 12.50
N ALA A 491 0.49 -13.76 11.77
CA ALA A 491 1.68 -14.41 12.31
C ALA A 491 2.32 -13.63 13.47
N ILE A 492 2.32 -12.29 13.43
CA ILE A 492 2.76 -11.44 14.55
C ILE A 492 1.87 -11.68 15.78
N PHE A 493 0.55 -11.69 15.59
CA PHE A 493 -0.41 -11.99 16.67
C PHE A 493 -0.23 -13.39 17.25
N ASP A 494 0.24 -14.35 16.46
CA ASP A 494 0.44 -15.75 16.85
C ASP A 494 1.76 -16.03 17.59
N CYS A 495 2.73 -15.10 17.62
CA CYS A 495 4.06 -15.43 18.14
C CYS A 495 4.72 -14.36 19.01
N VAL A 496 4.35 -13.08 18.90
CA VAL A 496 5.05 -12.02 19.64
C VAL A 496 4.53 -11.95 21.08
N ASP A 497 5.41 -12.24 22.05
CA ASP A 497 5.06 -12.28 23.47
C ASP A 497 4.85 -10.89 24.08
N ASP A 498 5.57 -9.88 23.59
CA ASP A 498 5.45 -8.47 23.98
C ASP A 498 4.20 -7.85 23.34
N THR A 499 3.03 -8.26 23.83
CA THR A 499 1.71 -7.79 23.40
C THR A 499 1.47 -6.33 23.71
N VAL A 500 2.13 -5.76 24.72
CA VAL A 500 2.07 -4.32 25.02
C VAL A 500 2.60 -3.55 23.80
N LEU A 501 3.71 -4.00 23.23
CA LEU A 501 4.28 -3.40 22.03
C LEU A 501 3.39 -3.60 20.80
N VAL A 502 2.86 -4.81 20.59
CA VAL A 502 1.92 -5.11 19.50
C VAL A 502 0.67 -4.24 19.60
N ASN A 503 0.14 -4.08 20.81
CA ASN A 503 -1.02 -3.24 21.07
C ASN A 503 -0.72 -1.77 20.74
N LYS A 504 0.42 -1.25 21.18
CA LYS A 504 0.82 0.14 20.92
C LYS A 504 0.92 0.49 19.43
N PHE A 505 1.51 -0.38 18.61
CA PHE A 505 1.83 -0.05 17.22
C PHE A 505 0.91 -0.68 16.17
N ILE A 506 0.20 -1.75 16.50
CA ILE A 506 -0.63 -2.49 15.53
C ILE A 506 -2.07 -2.49 16.01
N THR A 507 -2.38 -3.13 17.15
CA THR A 507 -3.77 -3.35 17.57
C THR A 507 -4.52 -2.04 17.82
N GLN A 508 -3.90 -1.06 18.49
CA GLN A 508 -4.51 0.24 18.76
C GLN A 508 -4.73 1.05 17.47
N GLU A 509 -3.80 1.00 16.51
CA GLU A 509 -3.97 1.66 15.22
C GLU A 509 -5.16 1.07 14.45
N LEU A 510 -5.31 -0.25 14.48
CA LEU A 510 -6.45 -0.96 13.89
C LEU A 510 -7.76 -0.62 14.62
N ALA A 511 -7.76 -0.61 15.96
CA ALA A 511 -8.92 -0.23 16.79
C ALA A 511 -9.38 1.21 16.51
N ASN A 512 -8.46 2.14 16.29
CA ASN A 512 -8.77 3.54 15.97
C ASN A 512 -9.29 3.71 14.52
N ASN A 513 -9.08 2.72 13.65
CA ASN A 513 -9.46 2.76 12.23
C ASN A 513 -10.39 1.60 11.82
N VAL A 514 -11.17 1.04 12.76
CA VAL A 514 -12.00 -0.16 12.56
C VAL A 514 -12.87 -0.07 11.31
N GLY A 515 -13.51 1.07 11.05
CA GLY A 515 -14.35 1.25 9.86
C GLY A 515 -13.59 1.00 8.55
N LYS A 516 -12.40 1.61 8.38
CA LYS A 516 -11.56 1.39 7.19
C LYS A 516 -11.08 -0.05 7.08
N VAL A 517 -10.79 -0.69 8.21
CA VAL A 517 -10.32 -2.08 8.26
C VAL A 517 -11.47 -3.02 7.85
N CYS A 518 -12.65 -2.87 8.42
CA CYS A 518 -13.79 -3.75 8.17
C CYS A 518 -14.45 -3.52 6.80
N ASP A 519 -14.38 -2.31 6.24
CA ASP A 519 -14.83 -2.02 4.88
C ASP A 519 -13.95 -2.68 3.80
N SER A 520 -12.76 -3.16 4.16
CA SER A 520 -11.87 -3.88 3.26
C SER A 520 -12.11 -5.39 3.31
N LYS A 521 -12.18 -6.02 2.13
CA LYS A 521 -12.27 -7.48 1.94
C LYS A 521 -11.21 -8.29 2.70
N TYR A 522 -10.02 -7.71 2.93
CA TYR A 522 -8.93 -8.37 3.66
C TYR A 522 -8.78 -7.83 5.08
N GLY A 523 -9.06 -6.55 5.30
CA GLY A 523 -9.02 -5.96 6.64
C GLY A 523 -10.02 -6.61 7.59
N ILE A 524 -11.22 -6.94 7.12
CA ILE A 524 -12.21 -7.68 7.92
C ILE A 524 -11.69 -9.03 8.41
N ARG A 525 -10.81 -9.70 7.66
CA ARG A 525 -10.21 -10.96 8.09
C ARG A 525 -9.20 -10.74 9.21
N THR A 526 -8.46 -9.64 9.18
CA THR A 526 -7.55 -9.24 10.25
C THR A 526 -8.32 -8.89 11.52
N ALA A 527 -9.41 -8.12 11.40
CA ALA A 527 -10.30 -7.82 12.52
C ALA A 527 -10.95 -9.09 13.10
N HIS A 528 -11.46 -9.97 12.24
CA HIS A 528 -11.99 -11.27 12.66
C HIS A 528 -10.92 -12.14 13.32
N TYR A 529 -9.65 -12.06 12.92
CA TYR A 529 -8.57 -12.81 13.56
C TYR A 529 -8.28 -12.31 14.98
N LEU A 530 -8.37 -11.00 15.23
CA LEU A 530 -8.22 -10.42 16.56
C LEU A 530 -9.39 -10.79 17.49
N VAL A 531 -10.60 -10.91 16.93
CA VAL A 531 -11.80 -11.34 17.67
C VAL A 531 -11.80 -12.84 17.90
N HIS A 532 -11.70 -13.62 16.83
CA HIS A 532 -11.77 -15.08 16.85
C HIS A 532 -10.65 -15.66 15.97
N PRO A 533 -9.44 -15.84 16.54
CA PRO A 533 -8.29 -16.32 15.80
C PRO A 533 -8.52 -17.74 15.31
N ARG A 534 -8.14 -17.99 14.05
CA ARG A 534 -8.23 -19.29 13.38
C ARG A 534 -9.63 -19.92 13.36
N ASP A 535 -10.69 -19.11 13.32
CA ASP A 535 -12.06 -19.60 13.15
C ASP A 535 -12.24 -20.35 11.82
N GLY A 536 -12.49 -21.65 11.88
CA GLY A 536 -12.69 -22.52 10.72
C GLY A 536 -13.92 -22.20 9.88
N ARG A 537 -14.84 -21.35 10.37
CA ARG A 537 -16.01 -20.87 9.60
C ARG A 537 -15.64 -19.82 8.55
N VAL A 538 -14.62 -19.01 8.84
CA VAL A 538 -14.21 -17.86 8.01
C VAL A 538 -12.83 -18.07 7.38
N MET A 539 -11.93 -18.74 8.09
CA MET A 539 -10.57 -19.01 7.63
C MET A 539 -10.52 -20.22 6.71
N ARG A 540 -9.90 -20.04 5.53
CA ARG A 540 -9.65 -21.15 4.61
C ARG A 540 -8.57 -22.08 5.18
N LYS A 541 -8.76 -23.39 4.99
CA LYS A 541 -7.83 -24.44 5.45
C LYS A 541 -6.36 -24.18 5.08
N HIS A 542 -6.06 -23.78 3.84
CA HIS A 542 -4.68 -23.50 3.44
C HIS A 542 -4.01 -22.37 4.24
N VAL A 543 -4.76 -21.33 4.64
CA VAL A 543 -4.22 -20.21 5.44
C VAL A 543 -3.96 -20.69 6.86
N TYR A 544 -4.90 -21.48 7.39
CA TYR A 544 -4.73 -22.13 8.69
C TYR A 544 -3.47 -23.00 8.72
N ASP A 545 -3.31 -23.90 7.73
CA ASP A 545 -2.18 -24.82 7.65
C ASP A 545 -0.85 -24.06 7.49
N THR A 546 -0.84 -22.93 6.78
CA THR A 546 0.33 -22.06 6.71
C THR A 546 0.67 -21.45 8.06
N LEU A 547 -0.29 -20.83 8.76
CA LEU A 547 -0.05 -20.20 10.07
C LEU A 547 0.39 -21.22 11.13
N ALA A 548 -0.18 -22.42 11.08
CA ALA A 548 0.15 -23.51 12.00
C ALA A 548 1.63 -23.95 11.95
N LYS A 549 2.36 -23.66 10.87
CA LYS A 549 3.81 -23.93 10.77
C LYS A 549 4.63 -23.10 11.75
N GLY A 550 4.11 -21.96 12.22
CA GLY A 550 4.76 -21.08 13.19
C GLY A 550 4.47 -21.42 14.65
N ASP A 551 3.60 -22.40 14.90
CA ASP A 551 3.19 -22.77 16.26
C ASP A 551 4.36 -23.38 17.01
N ARG A 552 4.47 -23.04 18.31
CA ARG A 552 5.52 -23.56 19.21
C ARG A 552 6.95 -23.34 18.70
N ASN A 553 7.18 -22.23 18.00
CA ASN A 553 8.53 -21.79 17.65
C ASN A 553 9.37 -21.51 18.92
N GLU A 554 10.69 -21.54 18.77
CA GLU A 554 11.67 -21.48 19.86
C GLU A 554 11.56 -20.21 20.73
N HIS A 555 11.08 -19.10 20.16
CA HIS A 555 11.11 -17.79 20.81
C HIS A 555 9.75 -17.30 21.32
N SER A 556 8.69 -18.10 21.17
CA SER A 556 7.35 -17.80 21.67
C SER A 556 7.07 -18.57 22.96
N MET A 557 7.36 -17.93 24.09
CA MET A 557 7.22 -18.53 25.42
C MET A 557 5.84 -18.29 26.04
N LYS A 558 5.19 -17.17 25.71
CA LYS A 558 3.85 -16.87 26.24
C LYS A 558 2.81 -17.86 25.68
N PRO A 559 1.93 -18.43 26.53
CA PRO A 559 0.81 -19.25 26.07
C PRO A 559 -0.05 -18.51 25.05
N MET A 560 -0.46 -19.24 24.01
CA MET A 560 -1.25 -18.67 22.91
C MET A 560 -2.57 -18.04 23.41
N GLN A 561 -3.20 -18.66 24.41
CA GLN A 561 -4.46 -18.15 24.98
C GLN A 561 -4.30 -16.77 25.64
N SER A 562 -3.25 -16.59 26.44
CA SER A 562 -2.96 -15.32 27.10
C SER A 562 -2.64 -14.22 26.08
N ARG A 563 -1.85 -14.55 25.05
CA ARG A 563 -1.51 -13.60 23.99
C ARG A 563 -2.76 -13.11 23.26
N TYR A 564 -3.65 -14.01 22.85
CA TYR A 564 -4.90 -13.62 22.18
C TYR A 564 -5.82 -12.81 23.09
N ALA A 565 -5.93 -13.16 24.37
CA ALA A 565 -6.73 -12.39 25.32
C ALA A 565 -6.24 -10.93 25.44
N GLU A 566 -4.94 -10.71 25.56
CA GLU A 566 -4.35 -9.36 25.66
C GLU A 566 -4.53 -8.52 24.39
N LEU A 567 -4.43 -9.15 23.21
CA LEU A 567 -4.67 -8.49 21.92
C LEU A 567 -6.15 -8.15 21.74
N PHE A 568 -7.04 -9.10 22.07
CA PHE A 568 -8.48 -8.91 22.01
C PHE A 568 -8.93 -7.77 22.93
N ASN A 569 -8.45 -7.72 24.16
CA ASN A 569 -8.83 -6.68 25.13
C ASN A 569 -8.46 -5.27 24.67
N CYS A 570 -7.36 -5.10 23.91
CA CYS A 570 -7.02 -3.81 23.31
C CYS A 570 -7.92 -3.47 22.12
N PHE A 571 -8.28 -4.46 21.29
CA PHE A 571 -9.11 -4.24 20.11
C PHE A 571 -10.61 -4.06 20.43
N ALA A 572 -11.10 -4.76 21.46
CA ALA A 572 -12.51 -4.90 21.82
C ALA A 572 -13.25 -3.55 21.93
N PRO A 573 -12.78 -2.56 22.71
CA PRO A 573 -13.51 -1.29 22.86
C PRO A 573 -13.79 -0.60 21.52
N GLY A 574 -12.81 -0.59 20.62
CA GLY A 574 -12.95 0.02 19.29
C GLY A 574 -13.93 -0.73 18.39
N ILE A 575 -13.83 -2.06 18.33
CA ILE A 575 -14.70 -2.88 17.47
C ILE A 575 -16.15 -2.89 17.96
N PHE A 576 -16.40 -3.04 19.26
CA PHE A 576 -17.77 -3.07 19.79
C PHE A 576 -18.46 -1.71 19.68
N THR A 577 -17.76 -0.61 19.97
CA THR A 577 -18.31 0.74 19.80
C THR A 577 -18.70 1.00 18.34
N TRP A 578 -17.83 0.61 17.41
CA TRP A 578 -18.12 0.73 15.99
C TRP A 578 -19.26 -0.20 15.54
N MET A 579 -19.32 -1.42 16.06
CA MET A 579 -20.39 -2.38 15.78
C MET A 579 -21.76 -1.86 16.23
N ALA A 580 -21.87 -1.37 17.46
CA ALA A 580 -23.11 -0.80 17.98
C ALA A 580 -23.59 0.39 17.10
N ALA A 581 -22.67 1.27 16.70
CA ALA A 581 -23.00 2.43 15.87
C ALA A 581 -23.36 2.09 14.41
N ASN A 582 -22.93 0.93 13.88
CA ASN A 582 -23.09 0.56 12.47
C ASN A 582 -23.85 -0.75 12.27
N MET A 583 -24.55 -1.25 13.29
CA MET A 583 -25.10 -2.61 13.32
C MET A 583 -25.93 -2.96 12.08
N GLU A 584 -26.75 -2.03 11.59
CA GLU A 584 -27.55 -2.19 10.38
C GLU A 584 -26.69 -2.61 9.18
N LYS A 585 -25.65 -1.83 8.90
CA LYS A 585 -24.71 -2.09 7.81
C LYS A 585 -24.12 -3.50 7.92
N LEU A 586 -23.74 -3.90 9.14
CA LEU A 586 -22.96 -5.12 9.37
C LEU A 586 -23.78 -6.39 9.19
N VAL A 587 -25.05 -6.38 9.58
CA VAL A 587 -25.90 -7.57 9.52
C VAL A 587 -26.68 -7.70 8.19
N PHE A 588 -26.80 -6.61 7.43
CA PHE A 588 -27.53 -6.59 6.16
C PHE A 588 -26.66 -6.59 4.91
N GLU A 589 -25.45 -5.99 4.90
CA GLU A 589 -24.70 -5.81 3.64
C GLU A 589 -23.84 -7.01 3.21
N GLN A 590 -23.14 -7.67 4.14
CA GLN A 590 -22.18 -8.73 3.81
C GLN A 590 -22.19 -9.87 4.82
N VAL A 591 -21.88 -11.09 4.35
CA VAL A 591 -21.79 -12.28 5.21
C VAL A 591 -20.56 -12.21 6.13
N GLU A 592 -19.45 -11.63 5.66
CA GLU A 592 -18.23 -11.50 6.45
C GLU A 592 -18.41 -10.56 7.65
N THR A 593 -19.14 -9.45 7.49
CA THR A 593 -19.46 -8.53 8.60
C THR A 593 -20.45 -9.17 9.56
N ALA A 594 -21.46 -9.89 9.07
CA ALA A 594 -22.39 -10.62 9.92
C ALA A 594 -21.69 -11.71 10.74
N ASN A 595 -20.75 -12.45 10.13
CA ASN A 595 -19.93 -13.43 10.83
C ASN A 595 -19.02 -12.80 11.88
N LEU A 596 -18.47 -11.60 11.61
CA LEU A 596 -17.69 -10.85 12.60
C LEU A 596 -18.56 -10.47 13.81
N VAL A 597 -19.78 -9.95 13.57
CA VAL A 597 -20.73 -9.62 14.64
C VAL A 597 -21.04 -10.87 15.48
N LEU A 598 -21.34 -11.99 14.81
CA LEU A 598 -21.60 -13.26 15.48
C LEU A 598 -20.39 -13.73 16.30
N ALA A 599 -19.20 -13.76 15.71
CA ALA A 599 -17.98 -14.23 16.38
C ALA A 599 -17.61 -13.35 17.59
N ALA A 600 -17.89 -12.04 17.53
CA ALA A 600 -17.65 -11.12 18.63
C ALA A 600 -18.62 -11.31 19.80
N LEU A 601 -19.88 -11.62 19.52
CA LEU A 601 -20.95 -11.69 20.52
C LEU A 601 -21.26 -13.12 21.01
N GLU A 602 -20.76 -14.16 20.34
CA GLU A 602 -20.88 -15.55 20.80
C GLU A 602 -20.09 -15.77 22.11
N PRO A 603 -20.68 -16.47 23.10
CA PRO A 603 -20.00 -16.76 24.36
C PRO A 603 -18.86 -17.76 24.18
N ALA A 604 -17.96 -17.79 25.16
CA ALA A 604 -16.76 -18.64 25.16
C ALA A 604 -17.09 -20.14 25.11
N GLY A 605 -16.12 -20.96 24.68
CA GLY A 605 -16.22 -22.43 24.66
C GLY A 605 -16.72 -23.03 23.34
N GLN A 606 -16.72 -22.26 22.25
CA GLN A 606 -17.13 -22.76 20.92
C GLN A 606 -16.10 -23.69 20.28
N LYS A 607 -16.54 -24.46 19.27
CA LYS A 607 -15.76 -25.51 18.56
C LYS A 607 -14.42 -25.06 17.94
N TYR A 608 -14.15 -23.76 17.85
CA TYR A 608 -12.89 -23.20 17.34
C TYR A 608 -12.20 -22.24 18.31
N GLU A 609 -12.72 -22.10 19.53
CA GLU A 609 -12.25 -21.15 20.52
C GLU A 609 -10.79 -21.43 20.88
N ARG A 610 -9.95 -20.39 20.83
CA ARG A 610 -8.54 -20.50 21.20
C ARG A 610 -8.23 -19.81 22.52
N PHE A 611 -9.11 -18.98 23.03
CA PHE A 611 -8.96 -18.30 24.31
C PHE A 611 -10.34 -17.95 24.86
N GLU A 612 -10.45 -17.70 26.16
CA GLU A 612 -11.71 -17.24 26.74
C GLU A 612 -11.94 -15.76 26.38
N ARG A 613 -12.88 -15.49 25.47
CA ARG A 613 -13.29 -14.13 25.11
C ARG A 613 -14.10 -13.49 26.24
N LYS A 614 -13.46 -12.61 27.00
CA LYS A 614 -14.11 -11.78 28.01
C LYS A 614 -14.55 -10.47 27.38
N VAL A 615 -15.83 -10.35 27.09
CA VAL A 615 -16.44 -9.13 26.55
C VAL A 615 -17.00 -8.32 27.72
N ASP A 616 -16.74 -7.02 27.71
CA ASP A 616 -17.37 -6.08 28.65
C ASP A 616 -18.90 -6.14 28.52
N PRO A 617 -19.64 -6.39 29.61
CA PRO A 617 -21.10 -6.43 29.60
C PRO A 617 -21.75 -5.18 28.99
N GLU A 618 -21.18 -3.99 29.23
CA GLU A 618 -21.72 -2.73 28.71
C GLU A 618 -21.59 -2.64 27.18
N LEU A 619 -20.43 -3.05 26.64
CA LEU A 619 -20.18 -3.09 25.19
C LEU A 619 -21.06 -4.12 24.49
N ARG A 620 -21.24 -5.29 25.12
CA ARG A 620 -22.16 -6.33 24.63
C ARG A 620 -23.59 -5.82 24.61
N LEU A 621 -24.03 -5.20 25.70
CA LEU A 621 -25.37 -4.65 25.84
C LEU A 621 -25.65 -3.59 24.76
N ALA A 622 -24.73 -2.65 24.52
CA ALA A 622 -24.87 -1.65 23.46
C ALA A 622 -25.06 -2.27 22.07
N CYS A 623 -24.38 -3.39 21.77
CA CYS A 623 -24.60 -4.12 20.52
C CYS A 623 -25.97 -4.81 20.46
N TYR A 624 -26.43 -5.39 21.56
CA TYR A 624 -27.76 -6.00 21.64
C TYR A 624 -28.89 -4.98 21.58
N GLU A 625 -28.70 -3.81 22.18
CA GLU A 625 -29.61 -2.67 22.03
C GLU A 625 -29.69 -2.22 20.57
N ALA A 626 -28.55 -2.10 19.88
CA ALA A 626 -28.55 -1.80 18.45
C ALA A 626 -29.29 -2.85 17.61
N LEU A 627 -29.15 -4.15 17.92
CA LEU A 627 -29.94 -5.21 17.27
C LEU A 627 -31.44 -5.10 17.60
N ALA A 628 -31.79 -4.75 18.84
CA ALA A 628 -33.17 -4.56 19.25
C ALA A 628 -33.81 -3.32 18.60
N GLU A 629 -33.07 -2.22 18.40
CA GLU A 629 -33.55 -1.06 17.64
C GLU A 629 -33.86 -1.42 16.17
N LEU A 630 -33.03 -2.26 15.54
CA LEU A 630 -33.31 -2.77 14.19
C LEU A 630 -34.56 -3.67 14.16
N ALA A 631 -34.85 -4.35 15.27
CA ALA A 631 -36.00 -5.22 15.43
C ALA A 631 -37.32 -4.45 15.66
N LYS A 632 -37.26 -3.15 15.97
CA LYS A 632 -38.44 -2.26 16.09
C LYS A 632 -38.93 -1.72 14.76
N LYS A 633 -38.15 -1.85 13.67
CA LYS A 633 -38.58 -1.38 12.34
C LYS A 633 -39.80 -2.18 11.88
N ASP A 634 -40.65 -1.53 11.09
CA ASP A 634 -41.85 -2.18 10.56
C ASP A 634 -41.49 -3.43 9.77
N PHE A 635 -42.12 -4.55 10.12
CA PHE A 635 -41.88 -5.82 9.45
C PHE A 635 -42.92 -6.06 8.36
N THR A 636 -42.45 -6.03 7.11
CA THR A 636 -43.23 -6.46 5.95
C THR A 636 -42.64 -7.78 5.44
N PRO A 637 -43.37 -8.90 5.48
CA PRO A 637 -42.89 -10.19 4.99
C PRO A 637 -42.46 -10.12 3.53
N CYS A 638 -41.34 -10.77 3.19
CA CYS A 638 -40.79 -10.85 1.83
C CYS A 638 -40.48 -9.49 1.18
N SER A 639 -40.29 -8.41 1.96
CA SER A 639 -39.90 -7.11 1.41
C SER A 639 -38.43 -7.10 0.99
N GLU A 640 -38.18 -6.82 -0.28
CA GLU A 640 -36.81 -6.63 -0.80
C GLU A 640 -36.26 -5.23 -0.53
N GLU A 641 -37.12 -4.21 -0.48
CA GLU A 641 -36.72 -2.82 -0.26
C GLU A 641 -36.38 -2.52 1.22
N ASN A 642 -37.07 -3.18 2.15
CA ASN A 642 -36.90 -2.98 3.59
C ASN A 642 -36.59 -4.31 4.29
N PRO A 643 -35.33 -4.81 4.21
CA PRO A 643 -34.97 -6.07 4.83
C PRO A 643 -35.07 -5.97 6.35
N HIS A 644 -35.82 -6.90 6.95
CA HIS A 644 -36.03 -6.94 8.40
C HIS A 644 -35.14 -8.01 9.07
N ILE A 645 -34.72 -7.75 10.32
CA ILE A 645 -33.80 -8.62 11.08
C ILE A 645 -34.35 -10.05 11.28
N ALA A 646 -35.68 -10.19 11.37
CA ALA A 646 -36.35 -11.46 11.57
C ALA A 646 -36.32 -12.38 10.33
N GLU A 647 -36.14 -11.84 9.12
CA GLU A 647 -36.26 -12.59 7.86
C GLU A 647 -34.99 -12.60 7.02
N HIS A 648 -34.22 -11.52 7.05
CA HIS A 648 -33.03 -11.36 6.23
C HIS A 648 -32.00 -12.48 6.47
N LYS A 649 -31.38 -12.98 5.40
CA LYS A 649 -30.54 -14.20 5.43
C LYS A 649 -29.42 -14.14 6.47
N TRP A 650 -28.67 -13.04 6.52
CA TRP A 650 -27.52 -12.91 7.42
C TRP A 650 -27.94 -12.41 8.80
N ALA A 651 -28.83 -11.43 8.86
CA ALA A 651 -29.27 -10.85 10.13
C ALA A 651 -30.04 -11.87 10.99
N ASN A 652 -30.97 -12.62 10.38
CA ASN A 652 -31.66 -13.71 11.05
C ASN A 652 -30.69 -14.81 11.49
N PHE A 653 -29.66 -15.13 10.69
CA PHE A 653 -28.64 -16.11 11.06
C PHE A 653 -27.88 -15.69 12.31
N VAL A 654 -27.44 -14.42 12.39
CA VAL A 654 -26.75 -13.86 13.56
C VAL A 654 -27.67 -13.94 14.78
N VAL A 655 -28.87 -13.35 14.72
CA VAL A 655 -29.82 -13.32 15.86
C VAL A 655 -30.19 -14.73 16.31
N SER A 656 -30.60 -15.59 15.37
CA SER A 656 -31.02 -16.95 15.69
C SER A 656 -29.90 -17.78 16.30
N ARG A 657 -28.63 -17.49 15.95
CA ARG A 657 -27.47 -18.19 16.51
C ARG A 657 -27.13 -17.67 17.90
N LEU A 658 -27.13 -16.35 18.10
CA LEU A 658 -26.92 -15.73 19.41
C LEU A 658 -27.96 -16.21 20.43
N LEU A 659 -29.25 -16.24 20.05
CA LEU A 659 -30.33 -16.72 20.93
C LEU A 659 -30.17 -18.18 21.37
N LYS A 660 -29.42 -19.03 20.65
CA LYS A 660 -29.14 -20.41 21.12
C LYS A 660 -28.24 -20.42 22.34
N PHE A 661 -27.50 -19.35 22.57
CA PHE A 661 -26.52 -19.24 23.64
C PHE A 661 -26.98 -18.33 24.77
N ASP A 662 -28.17 -17.73 24.68
CA ASP A 662 -28.70 -16.84 25.73
C ASP A 662 -28.73 -17.52 27.12
N GLY A 663 -29.06 -18.81 27.17
CA GLY A 663 -29.06 -19.57 28.43
C GLY A 663 -27.68 -19.69 29.10
N SER A 664 -26.59 -19.47 28.36
CA SER A 664 -25.22 -19.48 28.89
C SER A 664 -24.76 -18.13 29.46
N LEU A 665 -25.54 -17.06 29.25
CA LEU A 665 -25.26 -15.71 29.72
C LEU A 665 -26.13 -15.34 30.93
N PRO A 666 -25.64 -14.46 31.83
CA PRO A 666 -26.45 -13.83 32.87
C PRO A 666 -27.67 -13.13 32.27
N GLU A 667 -28.79 -13.10 32.98
CA GLU A 667 -30.08 -12.60 32.45
C GLU A 667 -30.01 -11.15 31.90
N ALA A 668 -29.26 -10.28 32.57
CA ALA A 668 -29.06 -8.89 32.15
C ALA A 668 -28.28 -8.75 30.83
N GLU A 669 -27.49 -9.77 30.48
CA GLU A 669 -26.64 -9.81 29.29
C GLU A 669 -27.24 -10.65 28.16
N ARG A 670 -28.51 -11.05 28.23
CA ARG A 670 -29.16 -11.86 27.18
C ARG A 670 -29.70 -10.99 26.06
N LEU A 671 -29.56 -11.46 24.82
CA LEU A 671 -30.17 -10.81 23.66
C LEU A 671 -31.70 -10.85 23.76
N SER A 672 -32.27 -11.96 24.24
CA SER A 672 -33.71 -12.15 24.39
C SER A 672 -34.34 -11.11 25.31
N THR A 673 -33.64 -10.70 26.37
CA THR A 673 -34.09 -9.65 27.29
C THR A 673 -34.20 -8.29 26.59
N GLN A 674 -33.26 -7.97 25.69
CA GLN A 674 -33.34 -6.74 24.89
C GLN A 674 -34.42 -6.82 23.81
N LEU A 675 -34.56 -7.96 23.14
CA LEU A 675 -35.64 -8.17 22.17
C LEU A 675 -37.03 -8.17 22.82
N ALA A 676 -37.15 -8.56 24.09
CA ALA A 676 -38.41 -8.49 24.83
C ALA A 676 -38.90 -7.04 25.09
N LYS A 677 -38.00 -6.03 24.98
CA LYS A 677 -38.35 -4.61 25.07
C LYS A 677 -39.01 -4.08 23.79
N VAL A 678 -38.96 -4.82 22.69
CA VAL A 678 -39.61 -4.48 21.42
C VAL A 678 -41.15 -4.51 21.61
N PRO A 679 -41.93 -3.61 20.97
CA PRO A 679 -43.38 -3.61 21.07
C PRO A 679 -44.01 -4.97 20.74
N SER A 680 -45.10 -5.32 21.44
CA SER A 680 -45.75 -6.62 21.25
C SER A 680 -46.28 -6.79 19.83
N GLU A 681 -46.72 -5.71 19.17
CA GLU A 681 -47.21 -5.73 17.79
C GLU A 681 -46.11 -6.16 16.81
N CYS A 682 -44.87 -5.68 17.02
CA CYS A 682 -43.72 -6.06 16.21
C CYS A 682 -43.40 -7.55 16.40
N LEU A 683 -43.40 -8.06 17.64
CA LEU A 683 -43.17 -9.50 17.90
C LEU A 683 -44.24 -10.38 17.26
N GLU A 684 -45.51 -9.97 17.31
CA GLU A 684 -46.61 -10.71 16.66
C GLU A 684 -46.43 -10.76 15.14
N SER A 685 -45.98 -9.66 14.53
CA SER A 685 -45.78 -9.57 13.08
C SER A 685 -44.79 -10.61 12.56
N TRP A 686 -43.78 -11.02 13.36
CA TRP A 686 -42.75 -11.97 12.94
C TRP A 686 -43.28 -13.39 12.67
N VAL A 687 -44.47 -13.72 13.17
CA VAL A 687 -45.20 -14.96 12.82
C VAL A 687 -45.51 -15.01 11.32
N GLY A 688 -45.53 -13.86 10.65
CA GLY A 688 -45.75 -13.74 9.21
C GLY A 688 -44.68 -14.42 8.33
N CYS A 689 -43.51 -14.77 8.87
CA CYS A 689 -42.51 -15.55 8.15
C CYS A 689 -41.99 -16.73 8.99
N ASN A 690 -41.50 -17.78 8.31
CA ASN A 690 -41.00 -18.98 8.97
C ASN A 690 -39.76 -18.70 9.83
N LYS A 691 -38.83 -17.85 9.35
CA LYS A 691 -37.60 -17.50 10.07
C LYS A 691 -37.88 -16.68 11.32
N GLY A 692 -38.77 -15.68 11.23
CA GLY A 692 -39.21 -14.86 12.35
C GLY A 692 -39.93 -15.69 13.41
N SER A 693 -40.78 -16.64 12.99
CA SER A 693 -41.39 -17.60 13.91
C SER A 693 -40.34 -18.42 14.68
N PHE A 694 -39.26 -18.85 14.03
CA PHE A 694 -38.16 -19.54 14.72
C PHE A 694 -37.37 -18.63 15.67
N VAL A 695 -37.26 -17.33 15.41
CA VAL A 695 -36.68 -16.37 16.36
C VAL A 695 -37.50 -16.35 17.65
N LEU A 696 -38.83 -16.26 17.55
CA LEU A 696 -39.72 -16.31 18.71
C LEU A 696 -39.62 -17.63 19.48
N VAL A 697 -39.56 -18.77 18.76
CA VAL A 697 -39.32 -20.08 19.36
C VAL A 697 -38.01 -20.09 20.16
N ARG A 698 -36.93 -19.53 19.61
CA ARG A 698 -35.62 -19.48 20.31
C ARG A 698 -35.63 -18.57 21.52
N MET A 699 -36.34 -17.44 21.44
CA MET A 699 -36.56 -16.55 22.59
C MET A 699 -37.34 -17.27 23.70
N PHE A 700 -38.33 -18.10 23.34
CA PHE A 700 -39.10 -18.87 24.33
C PHE A 700 -38.29 -20.03 24.94
N GLU A 701 -37.51 -20.76 24.12
CA GLU A 701 -36.71 -21.90 24.58
C GLU A 701 -35.54 -21.47 25.49
N ASN A 702 -34.85 -20.37 25.16
CA ASN A 702 -33.57 -19.99 25.79
C ASN A 702 -33.62 -18.67 26.58
N GLY A 703 -34.72 -17.92 26.50
CA GLY A 703 -34.88 -16.65 27.19
C GLY A 703 -35.22 -16.80 28.68
N SER A 704 -35.22 -15.67 29.39
CA SER A 704 -35.66 -15.64 30.79
C SER A 704 -37.17 -15.85 30.96
N GLU A 705 -37.61 -16.08 32.19
CA GLU A 705 -39.04 -16.24 32.50
C GLU A 705 -39.86 -15.00 32.11
N GLU A 706 -39.30 -13.80 32.23
CA GLU A 706 -39.92 -12.56 31.76
C GLU A 706 -40.07 -12.53 30.24
N THR A 707 -39.02 -12.94 29.53
CA THR A 707 -39.05 -13.05 28.06
C THR A 707 -40.12 -14.04 27.62
N LYS A 708 -40.22 -15.21 28.26
CA LYS A 708 -41.23 -16.23 27.95
C LYS A 708 -42.65 -15.69 28.15
N LYS A 709 -42.91 -14.99 29.26
CA LYS A 709 -44.20 -14.32 29.52
C LYS A 709 -44.52 -13.30 28.45
N LYS A 710 -43.55 -12.46 28.07
CA LYS A 710 -43.73 -11.44 27.02
C LYS A 710 -44.08 -12.08 25.68
N VAL A 711 -43.34 -13.10 25.24
CA VAL A 711 -43.63 -13.84 23.99
C VAL A 711 -45.02 -14.47 24.05
N LYS A 712 -45.39 -15.13 25.16
CA LYS A 712 -46.73 -15.73 25.35
C LYS A 712 -47.85 -14.69 25.29
N SER A 713 -47.63 -13.49 25.82
CA SER A 713 -48.61 -12.39 25.79
C SER A 713 -48.73 -11.69 24.43
N ALA A 714 -47.64 -11.66 23.65
CA ALA A 714 -47.59 -10.95 22.37
C ALA A 714 -48.09 -11.80 21.20
N VAL A 715 -47.94 -13.13 21.27
CA VAL A 715 -48.25 -14.03 20.15
C VAL A 715 -49.69 -14.52 20.18
N ASN A 716 -50.45 -14.22 19.11
CA ASN A 716 -51.80 -14.73 18.94
C ASN A 716 -51.81 -16.19 18.44
N LEU A 717 -52.25 -17.12 19.31
CA LEU A 717 -52.34 -18.57 19.04
C LEU A 717 -53.19 -18.90 17.79
N LYS A 718 -54.30 -18.18 17.55
CA LYS A 718 -55.17 -18.43 16.39
C LYS A 718 -54.46 -18.13 15.07
N ARG A 719 -53.66 -17.06 15.05
CA ARG A 719 -52.85 -16.67 13.89
C ARG A 719 -51.74 -17.66 13.60
N CYS A 720 -51.14 -18.23 14.65
CA CYS A 720 -50.10 -19.26 14.52
C CYS A 720 -50.67 -20.59 13.99
N GLN A 721 -51.86 -20.98 14.46
CA GLN A 721 -52.57 -22.19 13.98
C GLN A 721 -52.98 -22.09 12.51
N GLY A 722 -53.29 -20.89 12.02
CA GLY A 722 -53.59 -20.64 10.60
C GLY A 722 -52.37 -20.57 9.68
N SER A 723 -51.14 -20.60 10.20
CA SER A 723 -49.92 -20.48 9.39
C SER A 723 -49.40 -21.85 8.95
N SER A 724 -48.97 -21.96 7.68
CA SER A 724 -48.34 -23.17 7.14
C SER A 724 -46.87 -23.34 7.54
N ALA A 725 -46.26 -22.29 8.13
CA ALA A 725 -44.85 -22.27 8.49
C ALA A 725 -44.49 -23.27 9.62
N ALA A 726 -43.38 -23.99 9.45
CA ALA A 726 -42.90 -24.95 10.45
C ALA A 726 -42.58 -24.29 11.81
N GLY A 727 -42.00 -23.10 11.79
CA GLY A 727 -41.71 -22.32 13.01
C GLY A 727 -42.98 -21.95 13.77
N ALA A 728 -44.06 -21.56 13.06
CA ALA A 728 -45.34 -21.23 13.69
C ALA A 728 -45.99 -22.47 14.33
N LYS A 729 -45.93 -23.63 13.66
CA LYS A 729 -46.38 -24.91 14.24
C LYS A 729 -45.61 -25.28 15.52
N GLN A 730 -44.30 -25.05 15.54
CA GLN A 730 -43.49 -25.28 16.74
C GLN A 730 -43.84 -24.30 17.86
N LEU A 731 -44.10 -23.04 17.52
CA LEU A 731 -44.52 -22.03 18.48
C LEU A 731 -45.89 -22.38 19.11
N VAL A 732 -46.84 -22.90 18.32
CA VAL A 732 -48.13 -23.41 18.86
C VAL A 732 -47.88 -24.51 19.90
N LYS A 733 -47.01 -25.49 19.62
CA LYS A 733 -46.69 -26.58 20.56
C LYS A 733 -46.06 -26.11 21.87
N LEU A 734 -45.33 -24.99 21.85
CA LEU A 734 -44.68 -24.43 23.03
C LEU A 734 -45.60 -23.52 23.86
N LEU A 735 -46.62 -22.94 23.22
CA LEU A 735 -47.56 -22.00 23.85
C LEU A 735 -48.88 -22.64 24.29
N SER A 736 -49.26 -23.77 23.69
CA SER A 736 -50.33 -24.67 24.15
C SER A 736 -49.91 -25.38 25.42
#